data_AF-A0A0L0NDT3-F1
#
_entry.id   AF-A0A0L0NDT3-F1
#
_cell.length_a   1.000
_cell.length_b   1.000
_cell.length_c   1.000
_cell.angle_alpha   90.00
_cell.angle_beta   90.00
_cell.angle_gamma   90.00
#
_symmetry.space_group_name_H-M   'P 1'
#
loop_
_entity.id
_entity.type
_entity.pdbx_description
1 polymer ?
#
loop_
_entity_poly.entity_id
_entity_poly.type
_entity_poly.pdbx_seq_one_letter_code
_entity_poly.pdbx_strand_id
1 'polypeptide(L)'
;MSPTSFMSDRPNLAASSPLPGPEVLRGAASQYTPGTAPLGLRELRAEEEQQPRQQRRQQCQPQTEAQKEHQQDSRQTAKWQGQDQHGQDQFPVEKRTLSPEQTREIVRLFQCRRCSIPYRDAVTLPCGRSICKTCLPEARDRTSITYLALPNRLQAFLCPFEECSKEHVLNDCGVDVLLNKTARIMEDEIERAKADALDLRLSTHIAIKDPWEVAGVASLKEDDNSPRLMNGGRLVATWTLAAEGGLLFEAEVTYRELPSSSTQGELMGFETKALGRVQEAMRSEMDCQVCYALFYEPLTTGCGHTFCRPCLHRILDHSRYCPICRRKLAINPLLNRSSCPANESITKIMETFWKDELVAREETAAAELAARHQNSDLPLFVCTLAFPMMPTFLHIFEPRYRLMIRRALEGDRTFGMVLPKRPRHSGDTYFHELGTLLRIVNAQFYPDGRSLIETVGLSRFRVLQHGQFDGYTVGKMERIDDVSLEEEESMEAAEVGHDAGMQATEDNLNGDHDIRTQDTDNNRHGPHVHGNSSRPGSSRRSMRQSRETTTPGTVADLDTMTTQSLMRFATGFVARMREQSVPWLTERMLGIYGECPDDPAVFPWWFASTLPVKDLEKYRLLGTSSVRDRLKICGSWIIEMETVRW
;
A
#
# COMPACT_ATOMS: atom_id res chain seq x y z
N MET A 1 -27.89 58.52 -4.79
CA MET A 1 -29.27 58.18 -4.38
C MET A 1 -29.22 56.81 -3.72
N SER A 2 -29.88 56.72 -2.58
CA SER A 2 -29.80 55.67 -1.56
C SER A 2 -30.15 54.25 -2.04
N PRO A 3 -29.71 53.21 -1.31
CA PRO A 3 -29.95 51.80 -1.60
C PRO A 3 -31.25 51.31 -0.97
N THR A 4 -31.90 50.29 -1.56
CA THR A 4 -33.03 49.57 -0.96
C THR A 4 -32.78 48.07 -0.91
N SER A 5 -32.66 47.61 0.33
CA SER A 5 -32.86 46.29 0.94
C SER A 5 -33.80 45.29 0.25
N PHE A 6 -33.47 43.99 0.33
CA PHE A 6 -34.35 42.85 0.69
C PHE A 6 -33.43 41.65 1.05
N MET A 7 -33.24 41.29 2.33
CA MET A 7 -33.96 40.23 3.10
C MET A 7 -34.16 38.94 2.28
N SER A 8 -33.31 37.91 2.45
CA SER A 8 -33.33 36.85 3.49
C SER A 8 -34.40 35.77 3.25
N ASP A 9 -34.01 34.69 2.56
CA ASP A 9 -34.74 33.42 2.55
C ASP A 9 -33.83 32.29 3.04
N ARG A 10 -34.11 31.86 4.28
CA ARG A 10 -33.70 30.57 4.84
C ARG A 10 -34.74 29.53 4.41
N PRO A 11 -34.36 28.35 3.89
CA PRO A 11 -35.25 27.21 3.90
C PRO A 11 -35.27 26.56 5.29
N ASN A 12 -36.49 26.40 5.80
CA ASN A 12 -36.84 25.81 7.09
C ASN A 12 -36.36 24.35 7.22
N LEU A 13 -35.85 24.05 8.42
CA LEU A 13 -35.68 22.72 8.98
C LEU A 13 -37.03 22.00 9.07
N ALA A 14 -37.21 20.94 8.30
CA ALA A 14 -38.31 19.99 8.49
C ALA A 14 -37.89 18.91 9.50
N ALA A 15 -38.80 18.65 10.43
CA ALA A 15 -38.61 17.86 11.63
C ALA A 15 -38.28 16.39 11.36
N SER A 16 -37.35 15.90 12.18
CA SER A 16 -37.04 14.52 12.51
C SER A 16 -38.30 13.72 12.89
N SER A 17 -38.52 12.59 12.19
CA SER A 17 -39.41 11.52 12.65
C SER A 17 -38.59 10.41 13.33
N PRO A 18 -39.05 9.85 14.47
CA PRO A 18 -38.28 8.90 15.26
C PRO A 18 -38.36 7.47 14.71
N LEU A 19 -37.24 6.76 14.84
CA LEU A 19 -37.07 5.33 14.58
C LEU A 19 -37.94 4.49 15.54
N PRO A 20 -38.57 3.39 15.11
CA PRO A 20 -39.25 2.47 16.02
C PRO A 20 -38.23 1.58 16.75
N GLY A 21 -38.36 1.51 18.08
CA GLY A 21 -37.60 0.61 18.95
C GLY A 21 -38.05 -0.85 18.85
N PRO A 22 -37.31 -1.79 19.45
CA PRO A 22 -37.56 -3.21 19.26
C PRO A 22 -38.74 -3.70 20.13
N GLU A 23 -39.77 -4.24 19.47
CA GLU A 23 -40.86 -4.95 20.14
C GLU A 23 -40.40 -6.34 20.62
N VAL A 24 -40.70 -6.58 21.89
CA VAL A 24 -40.51 -7.84 22.61
C VAL A 24 -41.63 -8.80 22.20
N LEU A 25 -41.32 -9.83 21.42
CA LEU A 25 -42.24 -10.94 21.18
C LEU A 25 -42.04 -12.03 22.23
N ARG A 26 -42.94 -12.07 23.21
CA ARG A 26 -43.24 -13.25 24.02
C ARG A 26 -44.22 -14.15 23.28
N GLY A 27 -43.90 -15.43 23.21
CA GLY A 27 -44.87 -16.52 23.30
C GLY A 27 -45.10 -17.31 22.02
N ALA A 28 -44.57 -18.54 21.98
CA ALA A 28 -45.36 -19.73 21.67
C ALA A 28 -44.58 -20.98 22.08
N ALA A 29 -45.19 -21.76 22.96
CA ALA A 29 -44.73 -23.07 23.38
C ALA A 29 -44.87 -24.10 22.25
N SER A 30 -43.90 -25.00 22.10
CA SER A 30 -44.14 -26.31 21.49
C SER A 30 -43.18 -27.34 22.08
N GLN A 31 -43.74 -28.10 23.03
CA GLN A 31 -43.58 -29.53 23.28
C GLN A 31 -42.41 -30.22 22.57
N TYR A 32 -41.39 -30.62 23.34
CA TYR A 32 -40.62 -31.82 23.07
C TYR A 32 -40.36 -32.55 24.40
N THR A 33 -40.96 -33.72 24.52
CA THR A 33 -40.74 -34.72 25.56
C THR A 33 -39.38 -35.40 25.36
N PRO A 34 -38.56 -35.58 26.41
CA PRO A 34 -37.57 -36.65 26.45
C PRO A 34 -38.03 -37.75 27.42
N GLY A 35 -38.08 -38.97 26.90
CA GLY A 35 -38.36 -40.18 27.66
C GLY A 35 -37.26 -40.51 28.67
N THR A 36 -37.71 -40.90 29.87
CA THR A 36 -37.21 -42.01 30.70
C THR A 36 -35.74 -42.42 30.56
N ALA A 37 -34.94 -42.04 31.56
CA ALA A 37 -33.80 -42.82 32.05
C ALA A 37 -34.17 -43.45 33.40
N PRO A 38 -33.81 -44.72 33.69
CA PRO A 38 -34.00 -45.28 35.02
C PRO A 38 -32.74 -45.13 35.89
N LEU A 39 -32.99 -44.60 37.09
CA LEU A 39 -32.59 -45.11 38.41
C LEU A 39 -31.12 -45.52 38.67
N GLY A 40 -30.51 -44.80 39.61
CA GLY A 40 -29.28 -45.17 40.30
C GLY A 40 -29.01 -44.27 41.52
N LEU A 41 -29.96 -44.22 42.46
CA LEU A 41 -29.81 -43.59 43.77
C LEU A 41 -28.88 -44.44 44.66
N ARG A 42 -27.88 -43.81 45.28
CA ARG A 42 -27.48 -44.12 46.65
C ARG A 42 -26.98 -42.86 47.35
N GLU A 43 -27.80 -42.42 48.29
CA GLU A 43 -27.56 -41.38 49.30
C GLU A 43 -26.52 -41.87 50.34
N LEU A 44 -25.69 -40.95 50.83
CA LEU A 44 -25.27 -40.92 52.24
C LEU A 44 -25.03 -39.45 52.67
N ARG A 45 -25.98 -38.91 53.46
CA ARG A 45 -25.78 -37.96 54.57
C ARG A 45 -25.32 -38.78 55.79
N ALA A 46 -24.74 -38.32 56.90
CA ALA A 46 -24.26 -37.07 57.49
C ALA A 46 -22.98 -37.47 58.29
N GLU A 47 -22.16 -36.59 58.86
CA GLU A 47 -22.31 -36.11 60.25
C GLU A 47 -21.24 -35.05 60.56
N GLU A 48 -21.65 -34.04 61.32
CA GLU A 48 -20.83 -33.06 62.03
C GLU A 48 -20.06 -33.73 63.18
N GLU A 49 -18.90 -33.19 63.58
CA GLU A 49 -18.69 -32.71 64.96
C GLU A 49 -17.30 -32.05 65.22
N GLN A 50 -17.38 -30.90 65.92
CA GLN A 50 -16.51 -30.44 67.03
C GLN A 50 -15.11 -29.84 66.78
N GLN A 51 -15.01 -28.53 67.12
CA GLN A 51 -13.76 -27.81 67.50
C GLN A 51 -13.38 -28.12 68.96
N PRO A 52 -12.13 -27.82 69.40
CA PRO A 52 -11.92 -26.57 70.13
C PRO A 52 -10.57 -25.85 69.91
N ARG A 53 -10.58 -24.55 70.24
CA ARG A 53 -9.47 -23.57 70.24
C ARG A 53 -8.49 -23.76 71.41
N GLN A 54 -7.19 -23.55 71.17
CA GLN A 54 -6.15 -22.95 72.03
C GLN A 54 -4.78 -23.18 71.33
N GLN A 55 -3.82 -22.27 71.13
CA GLN A 55 -3.37 -21.07 71.84
C GLN A 55 -2.70 -20.06 70.86
N ARG A 56 -2.88 -18.78 71.17
CA ARG A 56 -2.08 -17.62 70.72
C ARG A 56 -0.71 -17.58 71.41
N ARG A 57 0.31 -17.16 70.66
CA ARG A 57 1.52 -16.37 71.01
C ARG A 57 2.29 -16.25 69.69
N GLN A 58 2.72 -15.14 69.12
CA GLN A 58 3.04 -13.74 69.46
C GLN A 58 2.89 -12.97 68.12
N GLN A 59 2.80 -11.65 67.95
CA GLN A 59 2.64 -10.44 68.74
C GLN A 59 2.34 -9.34 67.70
N CYS A 60 1.46 -8.39 68.05
CA CYS A 60 1.21 -7.18 67.28
C CYS A 60 1.88 -5.99 67.99
N GLN A 61 2.56 -5.14 67.20
CA GLN A 61 2.53 -3.66 67.22
C GLN A 61 3.18 -2.89 68.42
N PRO A 62 3.43 -1.56 68.34
CA PRO A 62 3.67 -0.65 67.19
C PRO A 62 4.74 0.48 67.44
N GLN A 63 4.92 1.33 66.40
CA GLN A 63 5.15 2.80 66.40
C GLN A 63 6.57 3.43 66.45
N THR A 64 6.75 4.33 65.46
CA THR A 64 7.49 5.62 65.44
C THR A 64 9.01 5.65 65.58
N GLU A 65 9.72 6.06 64.51
CA GLU A 65 10.43 7.35 64.36
C GLU A 65 11.41 7.36 63.16
N ALA A 66 11.64 8.56 62.62
CA ALA A 66 12.76 8.97 61.78
C ALA A 66 12.82 8.52 60.30
N GLN A 67 12.03 9.19 59.46
CA GLN A 67 12.42 9.46 58.07
C GLN A 67 12.98 10.89 57.96
N LYS A 68 14.28 10.99 57.68
CA LYS A 68 14.93 12.16 57.07
C LYS A 68 15.80 11.64 55.92
N GLU A 69 15.72 12.37 54.80
CA GLU A 69 16.70 12.44 53.70
C GLU A 69 16.78 11.29 52.69
N HIS A 70 15.98 11.38 51.62
CA HIS A 70 16.39 11.74 50.25
C HIS A 70 15.32 11.26 49.24
N GLN A 71 14.27 12.07 49.06
CA GLN A 71 13.36 11.95 47.92
C GLN A 71 12.80 13.34 47.55
N GLN A 72 13.44 13.97 46.58
CA GLN A 72 12.82 14.84 45.57
C GLN A 72 13.06 14.07 44.26
N ASP A 73 12.12 13.86 43.34
CA ASP A 73 11.19 14.86 42.83
C ASP A 73 9.97 14.20 42.15
N SER A 74 9.04 15.06 41.75
CA SER A 74 7.60 14.94 41.91
C SER A 74 6.86 14.70 40.59
N ARG A 75 5.69 14.07 40.68
CA ARG A 75 4.59 14.30 39.73
C ARG A 75 4.17 15.76 39.80
N GLN A 76 4.11 16.46 38.67
CA GLN A 76 3.19 17.59 38.51
C GLN A 76 2.74 17.75 37.05
N THR A 77 1.42 17.65 36.90
CA THR A 77 0.63 18.19 35.79
C THR A 77 0.83 19.70 35.70
N ALA A 78 1.17 20.23 34.52
CA ALA A 78 1.23 21.69 34.30
C ALA A 78 0.28 22.12 33.18
N LYS A 79 -0.65 23.00 33.57
CA LYS A 79 -1.45 23.90 32.72
C LYS A 79 -0.51 24.81 31.92
N TRP A 80 -0.77 24.97 30.63
CA TRP A 80 -0.15 26.03 29.83
C TRP A 80 -1.08 27.24 29.79
N GLN A 81 -0.81 28.21 30.66
CA GLN A 81 -1.24 29.61 30.49
C GLN A 81 -0.04 30.39 29.97
N GLY A 82 -0.28 31.15 28.89
CA GLY A 82 0.75 31.87 28.16
C GLY A 82 1.42 32.97 28.97
N GLN A 83 2.70 33.17 28.65
CA GLN A 83 3.38 34.45 28.77
C GLN A 83 4.52 34.49 27.74
N ASP A 84 4.48 35.54 26.95
CA ASP A 84 5.37 35.86 25.84
C ASP A 84 6.82 36.02 26.29
N GLN A 85 7.73 35.24 25.71
CA GLN A 85 9.14 35.60 25.62
C GLN A 85 9.65 35.25 24.21
N HIS A 86 9.85 36.30 23.41
CA HIS A 86 10.62 36.26 22.17
C HIS A 86 12.07 35.84 22.47
N GLY A 87 12.36 34.55 22.36
CA GLY A 87 13.71 34.02 22.21
C GLY A 87 13.85 33.48 20.80
N GLN A 88 14.60 34.18 19.95
CA GLN A 88 15.03 33.67 18.65
C GLN A 88 16.08 32.59 18.89
N ASP A 89 15.65 31.33 19.05
CA ASP A 89 16.57 30.19 19.01
C ASP A 89 17.04 30.00 17.57
N GLN A 90 18.18 30.65 17.26
CA GLN A 90 18.92 30.46 16.04
C GLN A 90 19.55 29.06 16.05
N PHE A 91 19.06 28.18 15.17
CA PHE A 91 19.74 26.94 14.84
C PHE A 91 21.21 27.22 14.47
N PRO A 92 22.19 26.48 15.02
CA PRO A 92 23.56 26.60 14.57
C PRO A 92 23.68 25.97 13.19
N VAL A 93 23.42 26.76 12.15
CA VAL A 93 23.82 26.43 10.78
C VAL A 93 25.35 26.40 10.81
N GLU A 94 25.95 25.22 10.84
CA GLU A 94 27.38 25.07 10.57
C GLU A 94 27.68 25.86 9.29
N LYS A 95 28.56 26.87 9.39
CA LYS A 95 28.99 27.71 8.28
C LYS A 95 29.80 26.87 7.28
N ARG A 96 29.15 25.95 6.58
CA ARG A 96 29.72 25.22 5.45
C ARG A 96 29.61 26.12 4.24
N THR A 97 30.76 26.65 3.82
CA THR A 97 30.91 27.30 2.53
C THR A 97 30.56 26.28 1.44
N LEU A 98 29.59 26.61 0.58
CA LEU A 98 29.18 25.75 -0.53
C LEU A 98 30.34 25.60 -1.52
N SER A 99 30.75 24.38 -1.80
CA SER A 99 31.69 24.13 -2.90
C SER A 99 30.99 24.30 -4.26
N PRO A 100 31.75 24.56 -5.34
CA PRO A 100 31.23 24.53 -6.71
C PRO A 100 30.43 23.27 -7.03
N GLU A 101 30.96 22.11 -6.62
CA GLU A 101 30.40 20.78 -6.85
C GLU A 101 29.10 20.62 -6.07
N GLN A 102 29.08 20.98 -4.79
CA GLN A 102 27.87 20.95 -3.94
C GLN A 102 26.75 21.81 -4.52
N THR A 103 27.09 22.98 -5.07
CA THR A 103 26.10 23.87 -5.71
C THR A 103 25.43 23.18 -6.90
N ARG A 104 26.22 22.50 -7.73
CA ARG A 104 25.71 21.76 -8.89
C ARG A 104 24.85 20.58 -8.46
N GLU A 105 25.28 19.84 -7.43
CA GLU A 105 24.53 18.72 -6.86
C GLU A 105 23.17 19.16 -6.33
N ILE A 106 23.09 20.28 -5.60
CA ILE A 106 21.83 20.82 -5.08
C ILE A 106 20.86 21.15 -6.22
N VAL A 107 21.30 21.83 -7.28
CA VAL A 107 20.44 22.11 -8.45
C VAL A 107 19.99 20.81 -9.11
N ARG A 108 20.87 19.79 -9.19
CA ARG A 108 20.56 18.47 -9.76
C ARG A 108 19.42 17.76 -9.04
N LEU A 109 19.27 17.95 -7.72
CA LEU A 109 18.18 17.35 -6.93
C LEU A 109 16.78 17.69 -7.47
N PHE A 110 16.64 18.87 -8.09
CA PHE A 110 15.37 19.36 -8.61
C PHE A 110 15.26 19.30 -10.13
N GLN A 111 16.26 18.78 -10.84
CA GLN A 111 16.24 18.64 -12.30
C GLN A 111 15.64 17.29 -12.72
N CYS A 112 14.83 17.31 -13.78
CA CYS A 112 14.36 16.10 -14.43
C CYS A 112 15.46 15.49 -15.30
N ARG A 113 15.73 14.18 -15.17
CA ARG A 113 16.75 13.48 -15.99
C ARG A 113 16.44 13.42 -17.49
N ARG A 114 15.19 13.68 -17.90
CA ARG A 114 14.78 13.63 -19.32
C ARG A 114 14.86 14.98 -20.00
N CYS A 115 14.22 16.01 -19.45
CA CYS A 115 14.22 17.35 -20.05
C CYS A 115 15.33 18.27 -19.50
N SER A 116 16.09 17.84 -18.48
CA SER A 116 17.17 18.59 -17.81
C SER A 116 16.78 19.91 -17.13
N ILE A 117 15.54 20.37 -17.29
CA ILE A 117 15.01 21.53 -16.58
C ILE A 117 14.54 21.16 -15.16
N PRO A 118 14.41 22.15 -14.24
CA PRO A 118 13.77 21.96 -12.96
C PRO A 118 12.37 21.34 -13.11
N TYR A 119 11.98 20.50 -12.15
CA TYR A 119 10.73 19.76 -12.18
C TYR A 119 9.51 20.68 -12.39
N ARG A 120 8.71 20.34 -13.40
CA ARG A 120 7.38 20.93 -13.67
C ARG A 120 6.37 19.81 -13.79
N ASP A 121 5.36 19.82 -12.92
CA ASP A 121 4.42 18.71 -12.76
C ASP A 121 5.17 17.37 -12.65
N ALA A 122 6.11 17.27 -11.71
CA ALA A 122 6.83 16.03 -11.44
C ALA A 122 5.87 14.88 -11.17
N VAL A 123 6.23 13.71 -11.67
CA VAL A 123 5.55 12.44 -11.51
C VAL A 123 6.59 11.44 -11.03
N THR A 124 6.31 10.77 -9.91
CA THR A 124 7.13 9.66 -9.42
C THR A 124 6.59 8.36 -9.96
N LEU A 125 7.46 7.61 -10.62
CA LEU A 125 7.18 6.31 -11.20
C LEU A 125 7.18 5.24 -10.11
N PRO A 126 6.50 4.09 -10.33
CA PRO A 126 6.52 2.95 -9.40
C PRO A 126 7.93 2.46 -9.02
N CYS A 127 8.94 2.69 -9.87
CA CYS A 127 10.34 2.39 -9.58
C CYS A 127 11.04 3.39 -8.65
N GLY A 128 10.33 4.39 -8.11
CA GLY A 128 10.85 5.37 -7.15
C GLY A 128 11.54 6.58 -7.80
N ARG A 129 11.65 6.62 -9.13
CA ARG A 129 12.29 7.72 -9.87
C ARG A 129 11.28 8.73 -10.38
N SER A 130 11.70 9.98 -10.46
CA SER A 130 10.82 11.09 -10.84
C SER A 130 11.21 11.72 -12.18
N ILE A 131 10.20 12.09 -12.96
CA ILE A 131 10.32 12.86 -14.21
C ILE A 131 9.19 13.87 -14.33
N CYS A 132 9.31 14.87 -15.20
CA CYS A 132 8.19 15.75 -15.51
C CYS A 132 7.08 14.98 -16.24
N LYS A 133 5.82 15.35 -16.02
CA LYS A 133 4.66 14.73 -16.69
C LYS A 133 4.77 14.77 -18.22
N THR A 134 5.32 15.84 -18.77
CA THR A 134 5.56 15.99 -20.23
C THR A 134 6.67 15.09 -20.76
N CYS A 135 7.48 14.50 -19.88
CA CYS A 135 8.53 13.55 -20.23
C CYS A 135 8.09 12.09 -20.09
N LEU A 136 6.84 11.83 -19.71
CA LEU A 136 6.28 10.48 -19.73
C LEU A 136 6.25 9.96 -21.17
N PRO A 137 6.73 8.73 -21.42
CA PRO A 137 6.59 8.11 -22.74
C PRO A 137 5.12 7.92 -23.13
N GLU A 138 4.88 7.75 -24.42
CA GLU A 138 3.55 7.43 -24.93
C GLU A 138 3.08 6.07 -24.39
N ALA A 139 1.91 6.05 -23.77
CA ALA A 139 1.33 4.84 -23.20
C ALA A 139 0.65 3.99 -24.28
N ARG A 140 0.74 2.67 -24.12
CA ARG A 140 0.14 1.66 -25.00
C ARG A 140 -0.91 0.88 -24.24
N ASP A 141 -1.93 0.41 -24.95
CA ASP A 141 -2.98 -0.43 -24.38
C ASP A 141 -2.45 -1.85 -24.13
N ARG A 142 -2.69 -2.38 -22.94
CA ARG A 142 -2.37 -3.74 -22.51
C ARG A 142 -3.61 -4.60 -22.68
N THR A 143 -3.57 -5.54 -23.62
CA THR A 143 -4.73 -6.38 -23.96
C THR A 143 -4.82 -7.67 -23.14
N SER A 144 -3.77 -8.03 -22.39
CA SER A 144 -3.62 -9.36 -21.74
C SER A 144 -3.70 -9.31 -20.21
N ILE A 145 -4.17 -8.21 -19.62
CA ILE A 145 -4.23 -8.01 -18.16
C ILE A 145 -5.61 -7.50 -17.79
N THR A 146 -6.28 -8.17 -16.85
CA THR A 146 -7.66 -7.84 -16.45
C THR A 146 -7.83 -7.58 -14.96
N TYR A 147 -6.78 -7.77 -14.17
CA TYR A 147 -6.76 -7.48 -12.73
C TYR A 147 -5.81 -6.32 -12.42
N LEU A 148 -6.20 -5.19 -11.82
CA LEU A 148 -7.52 -4.66 -11.41
C LEU A 148 -8.23 -3.99 -12.61
N ALA A 149 -9.50 -4.30 -12.85
CA ALA A 149 -10.29 -3.84 -14.02
C ALA A 149 -10.69 -2.34 -14.01
N LEU A 150 -9.74 -1.43 -13.79
CA LEU A 150 -9.96 0.02 -13.91
C LEU A 150 -9.58 0.49 -15.32
N PRO A 151 -10.39 1.31 -16.02
CA PRO A 151 -10.14 1.71 -17.41
C PRO A 151 -8.75 2.32 -17.64
N ASN A 152 -8.23 3.08 -16.69
CA ASN A 152 -6.93 3.75 -16.79
C ASN A 152 -5.73 2.85 -16.43
N ARG A 153 -5.97 1.62 -15.94
CA ARG A 153 -4.91 0.61 -15.67
C ARG A 153 -4.55 -0.20 -16.91
N LEU A 154 -5.34 -0.09 -17.97
CA LEU A 154 -5.10 -0.75 -19.25
C LEU A 154 -3.99 -0.06 -20.06
N GLN A 155 -3.51 1.11 -19.64
CA GLN A 155 -2.44 1.83 -20.32
C GLN A 155 -1.13 1.74 -19.55
N ALA A 156 -0.06 1.35 -20.23
CA ALA A 156 1.27 1.31 -19.66
C ALA A 156 2.34 1.73 -20.66
N PHE A 157 3.54 2.00 -20.14
CA PHE A 157 4.70 2.38 -20.93
C PHE A 157 5.96 1.74 -20.37
N LEU A 158 6.96 1.55 -21.21
CA LEU A 158 8.27 1.10 -20.76
C LEU A 158 8.98 2.21 -20.00
N CYS A 159 9.49 1.88 -18.82
CA CYS A 159 10.19 2.84 -17.97
C CYS A 159 11.34 3.48 -18.75
N PRO A 160 11.44 4.82 -18.75
CA PRO A 160 12.47 5.53 -19.49
C PRO A 160 13.90 5.35 -18.95
N PHE A 161 14.05 4.72 -17.78
CA PHE A 161 15.32 4.51 -17.11
C PHE A 161 15.83 3.09 -17.34
N GLU A 162 17.04 2.97 -17.89
CA GLU A 162 17.64 1.68 -18.26
C GLU A 162 17.82 0.75 -17.06
N GLU A 163 18.11 1.29 -15.88
CA GLU A 163 18.32 0.48 -14.67
C GLU A 163 17.00 -0.09 -14.10
N CYS A 164 15.85 0.37 -14.60
CA CYS A 164 14.54 -0.18 -14.23
C CYS A 164 14.06 -1.20 -15.27
N SER A 165 14.01 -0.82 -16.55
CA SER A 165 13.57 -1.67 -17.67
C SER A 165 12.18 -2.35 -17.51
N LYS A 166 11.37 -1.94 -16.53
CA LYS A 166 10.03 -2.46 -16.27
C LYS A 166 8.95 -1.70 -17.03
N GLU A 167 7.78 -2.31 -17.19
CA GLU A 167 6.59 -1.62 -17.67
C GLU A 167 5.86 -0.94 -16.50
N HIS A 168 5.40 0.30 -16.68
CA HIS A 168 4.70 1.06 -15.65
C HIS A 168 3.30 1.44 -16.10
N VAL A 169 2.34 1.25 -15.20
CA VAL A 169 0.94 1.61 -15.44
C VAL A 169 0.73 3.10 -15.25
N LEU A 170 0.07 3.74 -16.22
CA LEU A 170 -0.12 5.19 -16.22
C LEU A 170 -0.92 5.68 -15.00
N ASN A 171 -1.90 4.89 -14.55
CA ASN A 171 -2.73 5.23 -13.40
C ASN A 171 -1.95 5.26 -12.06
N ASP A 172 -0.80 4.61 -11.99
CA ASP A 172 0.05 4.61 -10.79
C ASP A 172 1.09 5.76 -10.83
N CYS A 173 1.08 6.57 -11.90
CA CYS A 173 1.99 7.69 -12.14
C CYS A 173 1.29 9.04 -11.86
N GLY A 174 0.83 9.22 -10.62
CA GLY A 174 0.24 10.50 -10.17
C GLY A 174 1.27 11.62 -10.05
N VAL A 175 0.82 12.86 -10.20
CA VAL A 175 1.67 14.06 -9.97
C VAL A 175 2.14 14.07 -8.51
N ASP A 176 3.44 14.06 -8.28
CA ASP A 176 4.06 14.05 -6.95
C ASP A 176 3.84 15.39 -6.25
N VAL A 177 2.97 15.40 -5.24
CA VAL A 177 2.60 16.61 -4.53
C VAL A 177 3.78 17.20 -3.77
N LEU A 178 4.62 16.35 -3.15
CA LEU A 178 5.73 16.83 -2.33
C LEU A 178 6.85 17.38 -3.22
N LEU A 179 7.26 16.64 -4.24
CA LEU A 179 8.36 17.06 -5.11
C LEU A 179 8.04 18.32 -5.91
N ASN A 180 6.78 18.51 -6.34
CA ASN A 180 6.38 19.77 -6.97
C ASN A 180 6.38 20.94 -5.97
N LYS A 181 5.97 20.69 -4.72
CA LYS A 181 5.98 21.72 -3.67
C LYS A 181 7.40 22.16 -3.34
N THR A 182 8.32 21.21 -3.17
CA THR A 182 9.73 21.52 -2.88
C THR A 182 10.42 22.20 -4.06
N ALA A 183 10.18 21.76 -5.30
CA ALA A 183 10.70 22.43 -6.50
C ALA A 183 10.21 23.88 -6.61
N ARG A 184 8.93 24.14 -6.29
CA ARG A 184 8.37 25.49 -6.28
C ARG A 184 8.96 26.37 -5.19
N ILE A 185 9.17 25.84 -3.99
CA ILE A 185 9.83 26.59 -2.91
C ILE A 185 11.24 27.01 -3.33
N MET A 186 11.99 26.09 -3.95
CA MET A 186 13.31 26.40 -4.50
C MET A 186 13.25 27.48 -5.58
N GLU A 187 12.31 27.39 -6.53
CA GLU A 187 12.12 28.41 -7.57
C GLU A 187 11.79 29.80 -6.98
N ASP A 188 10.86 29.86 -6.02
CA ASP A 188 10.44 31.10 -5.36
C ASP A 188 11.58 31.76 -4.56
N GLU A 189 12.39 30.96 -3.85
CA GLU A 189 13.56 31.46 -3.12
C GLU A 189 14.71 31.90 -4.03
N ILE A 190 14.90 31.22 -5.16
CA ILE A 190 15.91 31.63 -6.15
C ILE A 190 15.50 32.94 -6.82
N GLU A 191 14.22 33.15 -7.14
CA GLU A 191 13.75 34.41 -7.71
C GLU A 191 13.90 35.56 -6.71
N ARG A 192 13.62 35.32 -5.42
CA ARG A 192 13.94 36.28 -4.34
C ARG A 192 15.44 36.59 -4.29
N ALA A 193 16.29 35.57 -4.33
CA ALA A 193 17.74 35.74 -4.33
C ALA A 193 18.22 36.50 -5.58
N LYS A 194 17.62 36.27 -6.75
CA LYS A 194 17.94 36.98 -7.99
C LYS A 194 17.63 38.48 -7.88
N ALA A 195 16.52 38.84 -7.23
CA ALA A 195 16.20 40.24 -6.92
C ALA A 195 17.22 40.85 -5.94
N ASP A 196 17.52 40.16 -4.83
CA ASP A 196 18.55 40.58 -3.85
C ASP A 196 19.92 40.80 -4.53
N ALA A 197 20.27 39.92 -5.48
CA ALA A 197 21.53 39.98 -6.22
C ALA A 197 21.62 41.18 -7.18
N LEU A 198 20.51 41.60 -7.78
CA LEU A 198 20.45 42.79 -8.64
C LEU A 198 20.74 44.05 -7.82
N ASP A 199 20.16 44.15 -6.63
CA ASP A 199 20.36 45.28 -5.71
C ASP A 199 21.83 45.36 -5.24
N LEU A 200 22.44 44.19 -4.98
CA LEU A 200 23.84 44.07 -4.58
C LEU A 200 24.83 44.07 -5.77
N ARG A 201 24.34 44.13 -7.02
CA ARG A 201 25.13 44.05 -8.26
C ARG A 201 26.09 42.83 -8.29
N LEU A 202 25.63 41.71 -7.76
CA LEU A 202 26.39 40.47 -7.75
C LEU A 202 26.22 39.74 -9.08
N SER A 203 27.32 39.25 -9.64
CA SER A 203 27.33 38.49 -10.88
C SER A 203 28.36 37.38 -10.85
N THR A 204 28.02 36.24 -11.45
CA THR A 204 28.87 35.05 -11.54
C THR A 204 29.11 34.70 -13.01
N HIS A 205 30.38 34.44 -13.35
CA HIS A 205 30.74 33.84 -14.64
C HIS A 205 30.64 32.32 -14.52
N ILE A 206 29.67 31.73 -15.20
CA ILE A 206 29.44 30.28 -15.23
C ILE A 206 29.76 29.73 -16.62
N ALA A 207 30.48 28.62 -16.68
CA ALA A 207 30.75 27.89 -17.93
C ALA A 207 30.46 26.40 -17.74
N ILE A 208 29.97 25.75 -18.79
CA ILE A 208 29.78 24.30 -18.79
C ILE A 208 31.16 23.66 -18.96
N LYS A 209 31.48 22.67 -18.12
CA LYS A 209 32.76 21.96 -18.19
C LYS A 209 32.77 21.07 -19.43
N ASP A 210 33.81 21.17 -20.25
CA ASP A 210 33.96 20.32 -21.42
C ASP A 210 34.24 18.86 -20.99
N PRO A 211 33.44 17.88 -21.44
CA PRO A 211 33.70 16.46 -21.18
C PRO A 211 35.10 15.98 -21.61
N TRP A 212 35.71 16.61 -22.62
CA TRP A 212 37.02 16.23 -23.15
C TRP A 212 38.19 16.82 -22.35
N GLU A 213 38.03 18.00 -21.76
CA GLU A 213 39.01 18.56 -20.82
C GLU A 213 39.19 17.65 -19.59
N VAL A 214 38.13 16.97 -19.16
CA VAL A 214 38.17 15.98 -18.07
C VAL A 214 39.04 14.75 -18.43
N ALA A 215 39.13 14.41 -19.72
CA ALA A 215 39.96 13.33 -20.25
C ALA A 215 41.36 13.80 -20.69
N GLY A 216 41.71 15.08 -20.51
CA GLY A 216 43.00 15.65 -20.90
C GLY A 216 43.19 15.85 -22.41
N VAL A 217 42.10 15.94 -23.18
CA VAL A 217 42.12 16.13 -24.64
C VAL A 217 41.36 17.41 -24.99
N ALA A 218 41.95 18.29 -25.80
CA ALA A 218 41.25 19.48 -26.28
C ALA A 218 40.13 19.08 -27.26
N SER A 219 38.89 19.48 -26.99
CA SER A 219 37.77 19.24 -27.89
C SER A 219 37.95 20.01 -29.21
N LEU A 220 37.70 19.31 -30.32
CA LEU A 220 37.68 19.88 -31.68
C LEU A 220 36.29 20.40 -32.08
N LYS A 221 35.30 20.33 -31.19
CA LYS A 221 33.95 20.84 -31.45
C LYS A 221 33.81 22.26 -30.90
N GLU A 222 33.36 23.18 -31.75
CA GLU A 222 32.83 24.49 -31.37
C GLU A 222 31.47 24.32 -30.66
N ASP A 223 31.41 23.55 -29.58
CA ASP A 223 30.25 23.59 -28.68
C ASP A 223 30.33 24.91 -27.89
N ASP A 224 29.22 25.64 -27.78
CA ASP A 224 29.11 26.97 -27.13
C ASP A 224 29.28 26.87 -25.59
N ASN A 225 30.45 26.42 -25.15
CA ASN A 225 30.89 26.41 -23.75
C ASN A 225 31.42 27.79 -23.32
N SER A 226 31.03 28.85 -24.03
CA SER A 226 31.46 30.20 -23.72
C SER A 226 30.99 30.59 -22.32
N PRO A 227 31.87 31.18 -21.48
CA PRO A 227 31.47 31.62 -20.15
C PRO A 227 30.33 32.63 -20.23
N ARG A 228 29.21 32.34 -19.57
CA ARG A 228 28.05 33.22 -19.49
C ARG A 228 28.13 34.04 -18.21
N LEU A 229 27.94 35.35 -18.33
CA LEU A 229 27.78 36.24 -17.18
C LEU A 229 26.32 36.19 -16.72
N MET A 230 26.08 35.75 -15.48
CA MET A 230 24.75 35.63 -14.89
C MET A 230 24.67 36.43 -13.59
N ASN A 231 23.48 36.97 -13.30
CA ASN A 231 23.25 37.72 -12.06
C ASN A 231 23.10 36.78 -10.86
N GLY A 232 23.67 37.15 -9.72
CA GLY A 232 23.66 36.38 -8.48
C GLY A 232 24.91 35.54 -8.23
N GLY A 233 24.88 34.82 -7.11
CA GLY A 233 25.89 33.82 -6.76
C GLY A 233 25.77 32.55 -7.60
N ARG A 234 26.66 31.58 -7.35
CA ARG A 234 26.76 30.30 -8.07
C ARG A 234 25.44 29.54 -8.08
N LEU A 235 24.72 29.50 -6.95
CA LEU A 235 23.44 28.79 -6.86
C LEU A 235 22.37 29.38 -7.80
N VAL A 236 22.23 30.72 -7.79
CA VAL A 236 21.26 31.44 -8.63
C VAL A 236 21.63 31.31 -10.11
N ALA A 237 22.91 31.47 -10.44
CA ALA A 237 23.42 31.32 -11.81
C ALA A 237 23.17 29.90 -12.35
N THR A 238 23.56 28.87 -11.60
CA THR A 238 23.40 27.47 -12.00
C THR A 238 21.92 27.07 -12.11
N TRP A 239 21.07 27.50 -11.19
CA TRP A 239 19.62 27.29 -11.29
C TRP A 239 19.04 27.97 -12.53
N THR A 240 19.39 29.23 -12.78
CA THR A 240 18.87 29.99 -13.93
C THR A 240 19.28 29.33 -15.24
N LEU A 241 20.54 28.90 -15.35
CA LEU A 241 21.03 28.18 -16.53
C LEU A 241 20.26 26.86 -16.77
N ALA A 242 19.96 26.13 -15.69
CA ALA A 242 19.12 24.93 -15.74
C ALA A 242 17.67 25.24 -16.15
N ALA A 243 17.07 26.29 -15.58
CA ALA A 243 15.69 26.70 -15.86
C ALA A 243 15.49 27.16 -17.31
N GLU A 244 16.50 27.77 -17.91
CA GLU A 244 16.53 28.15 -19.33
C GLU A 244 16.76 26.96 -20.29
N GLY A 245 17.01 25.75 -19.75
CA GLY A 245 17.34 24.56 -20.55
C GLY A 245 18.77 24.54 -21.08
N GLY A 246 19.64 25.44 -20.60
CA GLY A 246 21.04 25.55 -21.01
C GLY A 246 21.98 24.59 -20.27
N LEU A 247 21.51 23.85 -19.27
CA LEU A 247 22.33 22.92 -18.48
C LEU A 247 21.73 21.50 -18.48
N LEU A 248 22.41 20.57 -19.17
CA LEU A 248 22.03 19.16 -19.19
C LEU A 248 22.18 18.52 -17.79
N PHE A 249 21.37 17.49 -17.52
CA PHE A 249 21.37 16.81 -16.21
C PHE A 249 22.75 16.27 -15.79
N GLU A 250 23.50 15.66 -16.73
CA GLU A 250 24.83 15.10 -16.48
C GLU A 250 25.97 16.12 -16.65
N ALA A 251 25.68 17.35 -17.12
CA ALA A 251 26.70 18.36 -17.31
C ALA A 251 27.21 18.92 -15.97
N GLU A 252 28.51 19.18 -15.92
CA GLU A 252 29.20 19.86 -14.82
C GLU A 252 29.45 21.33 -15.16
N VAL A 253 29.62 22.17 -14.14
CA VAL A 253 29.83 23.62 -14.31
C VAL A 253 31.11 24.07 -13.62
N THR A 254 31.75 25.06 -14.20
CA THR A 254 32.88 25.78 -13.60
C THR A 254 32.51 27.24 -13.41
N TYR A 255 33.09 27.86 -12.39
CA TYR A 255 32.87 29.26 -12.07
C TYR A 255 34.20 30.00 -12.18
N ARG A 256 34.24 31.12 -12.90
CA ARG A 256 35.45 31.94 -13.01
C ARG A 256 35.41 33.06 -11.97
N GLU A 257 36.46 33.14 -11.16
CA GLU A 257 36.60 34.18 -10.13
C GLU A 257 36.83 35.55 -10.75
N LEU A 258 36.07 36.56 -10.30
CA LEU A 258 36.35 37.96 -10.58
C LEU A 258 37.46 38.46 -9.64
N PRO A 259 38.44 39.24 -10.12
CA PRO A 259 39.72 39.48 -9.44
C PRO A 259 39.69 40.33 -8.14
N SER A 260 38.53 40.77 -7.64
CA SER A 260 38.43 41.59 -6.41
C SER A 260 38.04 40.74 -5.19
N SER A 261 39.00 40.55 -4.27
CA SER A 261 38.88 39.74 -3.04
C SER A 261 37.78 40.20 -2.06
N SER A 262 37.38 41.48 -2.08
CA SER A 262 36.28 42.00 -1.25
C SER A 262 34.91 41.41 -1.64
N THR A 263 34.72 41.14 -2.93
CA THR A 263 33.47 40.59 -3.49
C THR A 263 33.27 39.11 -3.18
N GLN A 264 34.35 38.35 -2.94
CA GLN A 264 34.26 36.90 -2.70
C GLN A 264 33.58 36.56 -1.37
N GLY A 265 33.87 37.31 -0.30
CA GLY A 265 33.22 37.11 1.00
C GLY A 265 31.72 37.43 0.98
N GLU A 266 31.33 38.48 0.24
CA GLU A 266 29.93 38.88 0.04
C GLU A 266 29.14 37.84 -0.78
N LEU A 267 29.74 37.31 -1.85
CA LEU A 267 29.16 36.24 -2.67
C LEU A 267 28.95 34.95 -1.86
N MET A 268 29.95 34.54 -1.06
CA MET A 268 29.82 33.35 -0.21
C MET A 268 28.75 33.51 0.86
N GLY A 269 28.71 34.66 1.54
CA GLY A 269 27.66 34.96 2.53
C GLY A 269 26.26 35.00 1.92
N PHE A 270 26.14 35.53 0.71
CA PHE A 270 24.90 35.57 -0.06
C PHE A 270 24.40 34.15 -0.39
N GLU A 271 25.28 33.27 -0.88
CA GLU A 271 24.92 31.89 -1.23
C GLU A 271 24.46 31.08 -0.02
N THR A 272 25.22 31.12 1.08
CA THR A 272 24.84 30.43 2.31
C THR A 272 23.50 30.93 2.85
N LYS A 273 23.24 32.24 2.77
CA LYS A 273 21.95 32.82 3.16
C LYS A 273 20.80 32.36 2.25
N ALA A 274 21.00 32.36 0.94
CA ALA A 274 19.99 31.90 -0.01
C ALA A 274 19.66 30.43 0.22
N LEU A 275 20.67 29.56 0.38
CA LEU A 275 20.44 28.15 0.67
C LEU A 275 19.77 27.93 2.03
N GLY A 276 20.16 28.69 3.06
CA GLY A 276 19.52 28.62 4.38
C GLY A 276 18.03 28.97 4.33
N ARG A 277 17.63 29.95 3.51
CA ARG A 277 16.21 30.27 3.30
C ARG A 277 15.45 29.13 2.62
N VAL A 278 16.06 28.49 1.61
CA VAL A 278 15.48 27.30 0.95
C VAL A 278 15.28 26.17 1.96
N GLN A 279 16.32 25.87 2.74
CA GLN A 279 16.28 24.82 3.76
C GLN A 279 15.18 25.09 4.79
N GLU A 280 15.11 26.31 5.34
CA GLU A 280 14.08 26.67 6.32
C GLU A 280 12.66 26.56 5.73
N ALA A 281 12.44 27.13 4.55
CA ALA A 281 11.14 27.11 3.89
C ALA A 281 10.67 25.68 3.55
N MET A 282 11.60 24.79 3.17
CA MET A 282 11.28 23.40 2.82
C MET A 282 11.08 22.50 4.04
N ARG A 283 11.64 22.80 5.21
CA ARG A 283 11.66 21.87 6.36
C ARG A 283 10.27 21.40 6.78
N SER A 284 9.29 22.32 6.84
CA SER A 284 7.92 22.01 7.26
C SER A 284 7.17 21.07 6.30
N GLU A 285 7.63 20.96 5.06
CA GLU A 285 7.02 20.13 4.03
C GLU A 285 7.56 18.70 4.02
N MET A 286 8.72 18.48 4.64
CA MET A 286 9.42 17.19 4.66
C MET A 286 8.99 16.27 5.81
N ASP A 287 7.90 16.63 6.50
CA ASP A 287 7.29 15.81 7.54
C ASP A 287 6.14 14.96 7.01
N CYS A 288 6.13 13.70 7.42
CA CYS A 288 5.05 12.78 7.14
C CYS A 288 3.78 13.18 7.88
N GLN A 289 2.68 13.34 7.15
CA GLN A 289 1.38 13.75 7.71
C GLN A 289 0.70 12.72 8.61
N VAL A 290 1.32 11.55 8.82
CA VAL A 290 0.82 10.47 9.70
C VAL A 290 1.58 10.44 11.03
N CYS A 291 2.91 10.55 10.99
CA CYS A 291 3.73 10.53 12.21
C CYS A 291 4.27 11.90 12.61
N TYR A 292 4.04 12.94 11.81
CA TYR A 292 4.48 14.33 12.04
C TYR A 292 5.99 14.47 12.32
N ALA A 293 6.78 13.68 11.60
CA ALA A 293 8.24 13.67 11.69
C ALA A 293 8.83 13.51 10.28
N LEU A 294 10.12 13.82 10.13
CA LEU A 294 10.86 13.73 8.88
C LEU A 294 10.59 12.36 8.22
N PHE A 295 10.37 12.38 6.89
CA PHE A 295 10.07 11.15 6.17
C PHE A 295 11.15 10.08 6.37
N TYR A 296 10.69 8.86 6.64
CA TYR A 296 11.52 7.67 6.75
C TYR A 296 11.10 6.68 5.67
N GLU A 297 12.01 6.38 4.74
CA GLU A 297 11.72 5.63 3.50
C GLU A 297 10.47 6.19 2.78
N PRO A 298 10.56 7.40 2.18
CA PRO A 298 9.41 8.08 1.59
C PRO A 298 8.84 7.29 0.42
N LEU A 299 7.55 6.96 0.48
CA LEU A 299 6.81 6.28 -0.57
C LEU A 299 5.76 7.20 -1.17
N THR A 300 5.91 7.51 -2.45
CA THR A 300 4.91 8.27 -3.21
C THR A 300 3.90 7.29 -3.82
N THR A 301 2.64 7.42 -3.42
CA THR A 301 1.54 6.59 -3.92
C THR A 301 1.07 7.06 -5.29
N GLY A 302 0.36 6.21 -6.05
CA GLY A 302 -0.19 6.59 -7.37
C GLY A 302 -1.21 7.75 -7.36
N CYS A 303 -1.63 8.20 -6.17
CA CYS A 303 -2.41 9.44 -6.04
C CYS A 303 -1.56 10.71 -5.90
N GLY A 304 -0.23 10.59 -5.85
CA GLY A 304 0.72 11.70 -5.73
C GLY A 304 1.18 12.03 -4.31
N HIS A 305 0.61 11.41 -3.28
CA HIS A 305 0.94 11.70 -1.87
C HIS A 305 2.04 10.79 -1.34
N THR A 306 2.94 11.36 -0.55
CA THR A 306 4.11 10.70 0.03
C THR A 306 3.92 10.40 1.52
N PHE A 307 4.33 9.20 1.95
CA PHE A 307 4.24 8.72 3.34
C PHE A 307 5.51 7.97 3.74
N CYS A 308 5.82 7.88 5.04
CA CYS A 308 6.83 6.91 5.49
C CYS A 308 6.37 5.48 5.20
N ARG A 309 7.26 4.58 4.77
CA ARG A 309 6.91 3.16 4.57
C ARG A 309 6.22 2.53 5.79
N PRO A 310 6.71 2.68 7.03
CA PRO A 310 6.04 2.11 8.20
C PRO A 310 4.66 2.72 8.49
N CYS A 311 4.47 4.00 8.16
CA CYS A 311 3.18 4.67 8.34
C CYS A 311 2.15 4.15 7.34
N LEU A 312 2.55 4.04 6.07
CA LEU A 312 1.68 3.50 5.03
C LEU A 312 1.33 2.04 5.29
N HIS A 313 2.28 1.21 5.73
CA HIS A 313 2.01 -0.18 6.12
C HIS A 313 0.91 -0.27 7.20
N ARG A 314 1.01 0.53 8.27
CA ARG A 314 0.01 0.56 9.35
C ARG A 314 -1.38 0.97 8.85
N ILE A 315 -1.46 1.88 7.87
CA ILE A 315 -2.71 2.29 7.25
C ILE A 315 -3.33 1.15 6.43
N LEU A 316 -2.50 0.47 5.64
CA LEU A 316 -2.94 -0.64 4.78
C LEU A 316 -3.44 -1.86 5.57
N ASP A 317 -3.08 -2.00 6.85
CA ASP A 317 -3.63 -3.05 7.74
C ASP A 317 -5.15 -2.90 8.00
N HIS A 318 -5.75 -1.73 7.74
CA HIS A 318 -7.18 -1.48 8.02
C HIS A 318 -7.91 -0.66 6.95
N SER A 319 -7.20 0.04 6.07
CA SER A 319 -7.80 0.87 5.02
C SER A 319 -6.97 0.84 3.75
N ARG A 320 -7.64 0.72 2.60
CA ARG A 320 -7.01 0.82 1.27
C ARG A 320 -7.19 2.22 0.66
N TYR A 321 -7.44 3.25 1.47
CA TYR A 321 -7.65 4.62 1.01
C TYR A 321 -6.54 5.55 1.50
N CYS A 322 -6.15 6.50 0.65
CA CYS A 322 -5.20 7.55 1.01
C CYS A 322 -5.74 8.40 2.17
N PRO A 323 -4.98 8.60 3.27
CA PRO A 323 -5.42 9.46 4.38
C PRO A 323 -5.66 10.91 3.99
N ILE A 324 -4.95 11.40 2.96
CA ILE A 324 -4.98 12.80 2.55
C ILE A 324 -6.12 13.06 1.56
N CYS A 325 -6.13 12.34 0.42
CA CYS A 325 -7.09 12.60 -0.66
C CYS A 325 -8.24 11.58 -0.76
N ARG A 326 -8.26 10.55 0.09
CA ARG A 326 -9.28 9.49 0.12
C ARG A 326 -9.42 8.68 -1.18
N ARG A 327 -8.47 8.79 -2.12
CA ARG A 327 -8.42 7.93 -3.30
C ARG A 327 -8.02 6.50 -2.91
N LYS A 328 -8.65 5.49 -3.52
CA LYS A 328 -8.28 4.08 -3.34
C LYS A 328 -6.84 3.87 -3.80
N LEU A 329 -6.01 3.29 -2.94
CA LEU A 329 -4.62 2.98 -3.22
C LEU A 329 -4.54 1.58 -3.82
N ALA A 330 -4.06 1.49 -5.05
CA ALA A 330 -3.80 0.23 -5.74
C ALA A 330 -2.31 -0.12 -5.60
N ILE A 331 -1.88 -0.40 -4.37
CA ILE A 331 -0.50 -0.68 -3.97
C ILE A 331 -0.46 -1.99 -3.18
N ASN A 332 0.63 -2.75 -3.31
CA ASN A 332 0.81 -3.97 -2.50
C ASN A 332 0.94 -3.59 -1.01
N PRO A 333 0.09 -4.13 -0.12
CA PRO A 333 0.19 -3.93 1.34
C PRO A 333 1.57 -4.24 1.95
N LEU A 334 2.35 -5.13 1.33
CA LEU A 334 3.71 -5.48 1.76
C LEU A 334 4.65 -4.32 1.75
N LEU A 335 4.48 -3.41 0.78
CA LEU A 335 5.44 -2.36 0.50
C LEU A 335 6.87 -2.95 0.50
N ASN A 336 7.10 -4.07 -0.21
CA ASN A 336 8.44 -4.64 -0.29
C ASN A 336 9.39 -3.60 -0.91
N ARG A 337 10.63 -3.52 -0.41
CA ARG A 337 11.61 -2.54 -0.89
C ARG A 337 11.94 -2.72 -2.38
N SER A 338 11.88 -3.95 -2.88
CA SER A 338 12.12 -4.29 -4.29
C SER A 338 10.97 -3.93 -5.23
N SER A 339 9.72 -4.08 -4.78
CA SER A 339 8.53 -3.82 -5.62
C SER A 339 7.95 -2.42 -5.43
N CYS A 340 8.23 -1.77 -4.30
CA CYS A 340 7.83 -0.41 -3.98
C CYS A 340 9.03 0.32 -3.38
N PRO A 341 10.05 0.69 -4.18
CA PRO A 341 11.21 1.44 -3.70
C PRO A 341 10.83 2.84 -3.19
N ALA A 342 11.69 3.43 -2.36
CA ALA A 342 11.52 4.80 -1.88
C ALA A 342 11.68 5.80 -3.03
N ASN A 343 11.06 6.98 -2.89
CA ASN A 343 11.23 8.08 -3.82
C ASN A 343 12.68 8.59 -3.76
N GLU A 344 13.43 8.35 -4.82
CA GLU A 344 14.86 8.62 -4.91
C GLU A 344 15.15 10.12 -4.78
N SER A 345 14.36 10.97 -5.44
CA SER A 345 14.53 12.43 -5.41
C SER A 345 14.30 13.00 -4.01
N ILE A 346 13.20 12.61 -3.36
CA ILE A 346 12.88 13.07 -2.00
C ILE A 346 13.95 12.58 -1.00
N THR A 347 14.40 11.33 -1.15
CA THR A 347 15.46 10.75 -0.30
C THR A 347 16.76 11.55 -0.42
N LYS A 348 17.23 11.84 -1.64
CA LYS A 348 18.45 12.64 -1.86
C LYS A 348 18.33 14.08 -1.34
N ILE A 349 17.15 14.69 -1.45
CA ILE A 349 16.88 16.00 -0.87
C ILE A 349 17.05 15.94 0.65
N MET A 350 16.47 14.93 1.33
CA MET A 350 16.63 14.78 2.77
C MET A 350 18.07 14.53 3.20
N GLU A 351 18.78 13.66 2.49
CA GLU A 351 20.20 13.37 2.74
C GLU A 351 21.08 14.61 2.60
N THR A 352 20.72 15.53 1.71
CA THR A 352 21.48 16.77 1.45
C THR A 352 21.21 17.84 2.51
N PHE A 353 19.94 18.04 2.89
CA PHE A 353 19.55 19.15 3.77
C PHE A 353 19.42 18.78 5.25
N TRP A 354 19.09 17.54 5.61
CA TRP A 354 18.79 17.12 6.98
C TRP A 354 19.37 15.75 7.33
N LYS A 355 20.65 15.54 6.96
CA LYS A 355 21.36 14.27 7.19
C LYS A 355 21.30 13.80 8.64
N ASP A 356 21.57 14.69 9.59
CA ASP A 356 21.65 14.32 11.01
C ASP A 356 20.28 13.92 11.58
N GLU A 357 19.21 14.63 11.19
CA GLU A 357 17.83 14.26 11.54
C GLU A 357 17.42 12.91 10.92
N LEU A 358 17.85 12.65 9.69
CA LEU A 358 17.58 11.38 9.00
C LEU A 358 18.27 10.20 9.69
N VAL A 359 19.52 10.36 10.12
CA VAL A 359 20.25 9.35 10.91
C VAL A 359 19.55 9.09 12.25
N ALA A 360 19.17 10.14 12.98
CA ALA A 360 18.40 9.99 14.22
C ALA A 360 17.05 9.27 13.98
N ARG A 361 16.41 9.53 12.83
CA ARG A 361 15.17 8.87 12.43
C ARG A 361 15.38 7.38 12.15
N GLU A 362 16.48 7.01 11.49
CA GLU A 362 16.90 5.63 11.24
C GLU A 362 17.14 4.87 12.53
N GLU A 363 17.88 5.45 13.47
CA GLU A 363 18.14 4.86 14.79
C GLU A 363 16.84 4.62 15.56
N THR A 364 15.94 5.59 15.56
CA THR A 364 14.63 5.48 16.22
C THR A 364 13.79 4.35 15.59
N ALA A 365 13.75 4.26 14.26
CA ALA A 365 13.03 3.22 13.56
C ALA A 365 13.62 1.82 13.83
N ALA A 366 14.95 1.70 13.85
CA ALA A 366 15.65 0.48 14.19
C ALA A 366 15.38 0.05 15.64
N ALA A 367 15.37 1.00 16.59
CA ALA A 367 15.03 0.75 17.99
C ALA A 367 13.57 0.30 18.15
N GLU A 368 12.62 0.94 17.46
CA GLU A 368 11.21 0.51 17.44
C GLU A 368 11.06 -0.92 16.91
N LEU A 369 11.77 -1.26 15.82
CA LEU A 369 11.75 -2.60 15.24
C LEU A 369 12.37 -3.63 16.19
N ALA A 370 13.53 -3.32 16.79
CA ALA A 370 14.20 -4.17 17.75
C ALA A 370 13.34 -4.41 19.00
N ALA A 371 12.65 -3.39 19.50
CA ALA A 371 11.73 -3.50 20.63
C ALA A 371 10.53 -4.41 20.31
N ARG A 372 9.99 -4.34 19.07
CA ARG A 372 8.95 -5.28 18.61
C ARG A 372 9.45 -6.71 18.58
N HIS A 373 10.69 -6.94 18.16
CA HIS A 373 11.29 -8.27 18.11
C HIS A 373 11.62 -8.86 19.50
N GLN A 374 11.73 -8.05 20.54
CA GLN A 374 12.00 -8.55 21.90
C GLN A 374 10.74 -9.16 22.59
N ASN A 375 9.54 -8.87 22.09
CA ASN A 375 8.26 -9.42 22.60
C ASN A 375 7.68 -10.57 21.73
N SER A 376 8.48 -11.20 20.85
CA SER A 376 8.07 -11.99 19.67
C SER A 376 7.30 -13.31 19.86
N ASP A 377 6.79 -13.61 21.05
CA ASP A 377 6.06 -14.86 21.30
C ASP A 377 4.57 -14.63 21.10
N LEU A 378 4.12 -14.61 19.83
CA LEU A 378 2.70 -14.46 19.51
C LEU A 378 1.94 -15.68 20.07
N PRO A 379 0.89 -15.49 20.88
CA PRO A 379 0.05 -16.59 21.33
C PRO A 379 -0.65 -17.27 20.15
N LEU A 380 -0.51 -18.59 20.05
CA LEU A 380 -1.14 -19.42 19.03
C LEU A 380 -2.31 -20.21 19.61
N PHE A 381 -3.49 -20.02 19.03
CA PHE A 381 -4.66 -20.85 19.24
C PHE A 381 -4.70 -21.94 18.17
N VAL A 382 -4.48 -23.18 18.59
CA VAL A 382 -4.56 -24.35 17.71
C VAL A 382 -5.99 -24.90 17.74
N CYS A 383 -6.82 -24.57 16.76
CA CYS A 383 -8.24 -24.94 16.81
C CYS A 383 -8.83 -25.21 15.42
N THR A 384 -8.91 -24.18 14.57
CA THR A 384 -9.61 -24.26 13.28
C THR A 384 -8.92 -23.36 12.24
N LEU A 385 -9.36 -23.48 10.99
CA LEU A 385 -8.92 -22.59 9.94
C LEU A 385 -9.63 -21.25 10.05
N ALA A 386 -8.89 -20.16 9.90
CA ALA A 386 -9.46 -18.82 9.80
C ALA A 386 -8.79 -18.09 8.62
N PHE A 387 -9.50 -17.13 8.04
CA PHE A 387 -9.06 -16.45 6.82
C PHE A 387 -8.97 -14.93 7.01
N PRO A 388 -8.06 -14.25 6.28
CA PRO A 388 -8.01 -12.80 6.25
C PRO A 388 -9.38 -12.19 5.92
N MET A 389 -9.69 -11.07 6.58
CA MET A 389 -10.94 -10.31 6.44
C MET A 389 -12.22 -11.05 6.85
N MET A 390 -12.15 -12.34 7.19
CA MET A 390 -13.32 -13.13 7.54
C MET A 390 -13.56 -13.12 9.06
N PRO A 391 -14.82 -12.97 9.51
CA PRO A 391 -15.15 -13.11 10.91
C PRO A 391 -15.00 -14.56 11.37
N THR A 392 -14.59 -14.75 12.62
CA THR A 392 -14.51 -16.06 13.28
C THR A 392 -15.02 -15.95 14.71
N PHE A 393 -15.98 -16.80 15.06
CA PHE A 393 -16.61 -16.84 16.39
C PHE A 393 -16.08 -18.05 17.17
N LEU A 394 -15.57 -17.82 18.37
CA LEU A 394 -14.90 -18.85 19.15
C LEU A 394 -15.46 -18.91 20.56
N HIS A 395 -15.78 -20.12 21.01
CA HIS A 395 -16.15 -20.37 22.39
C HIS A 395 -14.94 -20.89 23.17
N ILE A 396 -14.43 -20.06 24.08
CA ILE A 396 -13.22 -20.30 24.85
C ILE A 396 -13.61 -20.83 26.22
N PHE A 397 -13.32 -22.11 26.47
CA PHE A 397 -13.60 -22.76 27.74
C PHE A 397 -12.36 -23.35 28.43
N GLU A 398 -11.32 -23.71 27.67
CA GLU A 398 -10.09 -24.27 28.22
C GLU A 398 -9.32 -23.22 29.06
N PRO A 399 -8.88 -23.56 30.29
CA PRO A 399 -8.18 -22.62 31.19
C PRO A 399 -6.98 -21.90 30.58
N ARG A 400 -6.14 -22.61 29.81
CA ARG A 400 -4.97 -22.03 29.13
C ARG A 400 -5.35 -20.94 28.12
N TYR A 401 -6.40 -21.16 27.34
CA TYR A 401 -6.86 -20.19 26.33
C TYR A 401 -7.65 -19.05 26.97
N ARG A 402 -8.32 -19.28 28.10
CA ARG A 402 -8.94 -18.20 28.89
C ARG A 402 -7.90 -17.18 29.36
N LEU A 403 -6.73 -17.65 29.81
CA LEU A 403 -5.61 -16.78 30.18
C LEU A 403 -5.04 -16.06 28.94
N MET A 404 -4.80 -16.80 27.86
CA MET A 404 -4.30 -16.26 26.59
C MET A 404 -5.17 -15.10 26.08
N ILE A 405 -6.49 -15.27 26.05
CA ILE A 405 -7.44 -14.26 25.58
C ILE A 405 -7.47 -13.04 26.50
N ARG A 406 -7.38 -13.23 27.82
CA ARG A 406 -7.27 -12.09 28.76
C ARG A 406 -6.03 -11.24 28.47
N ARG A 407 -4.88 -11.88 28.28
CA ARG A 407 -3.62 -11.20 27.92
C ARG A 407 -3.70 -10.51 26.57
N ALA A 408 -4.30 -11.15 25.58
CA ALA A 408 -4.51 -10.53 24.27
C ALA A 408 -5.38 -9.27 24.39
N LEU A 409 -6.46 -9.30 25.19
CA LEU A 409 -7.33 -8.14 25.43
C LEU A 409 -6.66 -6.99 26.19
N GLU A 410 -5.73 -7.31 27.09
CA GLU A 410 -4.88 -6.33 27.78
C GLU A 410 -3.82 -5.71 26.86
N GLY A 411 -3.39 -6.46 25.83
CA GLY A 411 -2.45 -6.02 24.80
C GLY A 411 -3.11 -5.41 23.56
N ASP A 412 -2.66 -5.83 22.38
CA ASP A 412 -3.11 -5.29 21.08
C ASP A 412 -4.35 -6.00 20.51
N ARG A 413 -4.98 -6.87 21.32
CA ARG A 413 -6.16 -7.69 20.98
C ARG A 413 -5.90 -8.70 19.87
N THR A 414 -4.66 -9.10 19.63
CA THR A 414 -4.31 -10.06 18.58
C THR A 414 -3.83 -11.41 19.12
N PHE A 415 -4.04 -12.46 18.34
CA PHE A 415 -3.46 -13.78 18.53
C PHE A 415 -3.44 -14.54 17.20
N GLY A 416 -2.56 -15.53 17.06
CA GLY A 416 -2.49 -16.36 15.85
C GLY A 416 -3.43 -17.55 15.92
N MET A 417 -4.13 -17.86 14.84
CA MET A 417 -4.93 -19.09 14.69
C MET A 417 -4.23 -20.04 13.72
N VAL A 418 -4.04 -21.29 14.12
CA VAL A 418 -3.44 -22.34 13.29
C VAL A 418 -4.29 -23.62 13.29
N LEU A 419 -4.28 -24.33 12.16
CA LEU A 419 -5.02 -25.58 12.00
C LEU A 419 -4.32 -26.74 12.75
N PRO A 420 -5.03 -27.55 13.56
CA PRO A 420 -4.44 -28.71 14.21
C PRO A 420 -3.99 -29.77 13.19
N LYS A 421 -2.89 -30.45 13.51
CA LYS A 421 -2.31 -31.56 12.74
C LYS A 421 -2.10 -32.74 13.67
N ARG A 422 -2.42 -33.96 13.22
CA ARG A 422 -2.06 -35.17 13.97
C ARG A 422 -0.55 -35.44 13.81
N PRO A 423 0.26 -35.42 14.88
CA PRO A 423 1.69 -35.72 14.80
C PRO A 423 1.88 -37.18 14.40
N ARG A 424 2.85 -37.47 13.52
CA ARG A 424 3.15 -38.83 13.06
C ARG A 424 4.37 -39.42 13.77
N HIS A 425 5.33 -38.58 14.14
CA HIS A 425 6.55 -38.97 14.84
C HIS A 425 6.75 -38.16 16.13
N SER A 426 7.57 -38.70 17.04
CA SER A 426 8.01 -38.00 18.25
C SER A 426 8.85 -36.77 17.84
N GLY A 427 8.32 -35.57 18.07
CA GLY A 427 8.95 -34.31 17.69
C GLY A 427 8.19 -33.53 16.60
N ASP A 428 7.20 -34.14 15.94
CA ASP A 428 6.34 -33.42 15.00
C ASP A 428 5.49 -32.36 15.72
N THR A 429 5.30 -31.22 15.07
CA THR A 429 4.33 -30.23 15.50
C THR A 429 2.91 -30.79 15.41
N TYR A 430 2.08 -30.42 16.39
CA TYR A 430 0.67 -30.81 16.44
C TYR A 430 -0.25 -29.81 15.72
N PHE A 431 0.35 -28.92 14.92
CA PHE A 431 -0.34 -27.89 14.14
C PHE A 431 0.35 -27.68 12.79
N HIS A 432 -0.39 -27.11 11.85
CA HIS A 432 0.12 -26.67 10.56
C HIS A 432 0.83 -25.32 10.67
N GLU A 433 1.93 -25.13 9.95
CA GLU A 433 2.81 -23.96 10.07
C GLU A 433 2.18 -22.65 9.57
N LEU A 434 1.21 -22.72 8.66
CA LEU A 434 0.50 -21.54 8.18
C LEU A 434 -0.69 -21.24 9.08
N GLY A 435 -0.87 -19.96 9.38
CA GLY A 435 -1.96 -19.46 10.19
C GLY A 435 -2.44 -18.08 9.75
N THR A 436 -3.45 -17.60 10.46
CA THR A 436 -4.02 -16.26 10.26
C THR A 436 -3.99 -15.51 11.59
N LEU A 437 -3.45 -14.29 11.56
CA LEU A 437 -3.47 -13.38 12.69
C LEU A 437 -4.90 -12.87 12.86
N LEU A 438 -5.49 -13.08 14.03
CA LEU A 438 -6.85 -12.66 14.35
C LEU A 438 -6.81 -11.47 15.30
N ARG A 439 -7.76 -10.55 15.14
CA ARG A 439 -8.03 -9.48 16.10
C ARG A 439 -9.38 -9.69 16.76
N ILE A 440 -9.42 -9.59 18.09
CA ILE A 440 -10.65 -9.65 18.87
C ILE A 440 -11.43 -8.34 18.69
N VAL A 441 -12.60 -8.45 18.08
CA VAL A 441 -13.55 -7.35 17.88
C VAL A 441 -14.47 -7.22 19.10
N ASN A 442 -15.01 -8.35 19.55
CA ASN A 442 -15.93 -8.40 20.68
C ASN A 442 -15.61 -9.62 21.56
N ALA A 443 -15.86 -9.49 22.86
CA ALA A 443 -15.67 -10.58 23.83
C ALA A 443 -16.77 -10.51 24.90
N GLN A 444 -17.55 -11.59 25.00
CA GLN A 444 -18.57 -11.77 26.02
C GLN A 444 -18.10 -12.82 27.02
N PHE A 445 -18.06 -12.46 28.30
CA PHE A 445 -17.60 -13.33 29.38
C PHE A 445 -18.77 -13.87 30.19
N TYR A 446 -18.70 -15.15 30.56
CA TYR A 446 -19.66 -15.80 31.43
C TYR A 446 -19.13 -15.89 32.88
N PRO A 447 -20.00 -16.02 33.90
CA PRO A 447 -19.59 -16.10 35.30
C PRO A 447 -18.67 -17.28 35.65
N ASP A 448 -18.74 -18.38 34.90
CA ASP A 448 -17.82 -19.53 35.02
C ASP A 448 -16.43 -19.28 34.37
N GLY A 449 -16.29 -18.11 33.76
CA GLY A 449 -15.10 -17.60 33.09
C GLY A 449 -14.87 -18.18 31.70
N ARG A 450 -15.86 -18.85 31.09
CA ARG A 450 -15.89 -19.08 29.64
C ARG A 450 -16.11 -17.76 28.92
N SER A 451 -15.73 -17.69 27.65
CA SER A 451 -16.03 -16.53 26.81
C SER A 451 -16.45 -16.91 25.40
N LEU A 452 -17.35 -16.11 24.83
CA LEU A 452 -17.61 -16.09 23.40
C LEU A 452 -16.87 -14.88 22.82
N ILE A 453 -15.94 -15.13 21.91
CA ILE A 453 -15.18 -14.06 21.24
C ILE A 453 -15.53 -14.02 19.76
N GLU A 454 -15.67 -12.80 19.26
CA GLU A 454 -15.79 -12.49 17.85
C GLU A 454 -14.47 -11.88 17.41
N THR A 455 -13.93 -12.42 16.32
CA THR A 455 -12.64 -12.02 15.78
C THR A 455 -12.76 -11.76 14.29
N VAL A 456 -11.84 -10.98 13.75
CA VAL A 456 -11.65 -10.80 12.30
C VAL A 456 -10.23 -11.15 11.92
N GLY A 457 -10.05 -11.89 10.82
CA GLY A 457 -8.73 -12.17 10.29
C GLY A 457 -8.05 -10.94 9.71
N LEU A 458 -6.78 -10.75 10.01
CA LEU A 458 -5.97 -9.62 9.54
C LEU A 458 -5.03 -10.03 8.41
N SER A 459 -4.05 -10.89 8.72
CA SER A 459 -2.96 -11.24 7.82
C SER A 459 -2.59 -12.70 7.96
N ARG A 460 -1.95 -13.27 6.94
CA ARG A 460 -1.43 -14.63 6.97
C ARG A 460 -0.03 -14.64 7.60
N PHE A 461 0.37 -15.76 8.16
CA PHE A 461 1.73 -15.93 8.68
C PHE A 461 2.21 -17.37 8.57
N ARG A 462 3.53 -17.55 8.66
CA ARG A 462 4.22 -18.83 8.86
C ARG A 462 4.86 -18.85 10.24
N VAL A 463 4.67 -19.92 10.99
CA VAL A 463 5.39 -20.15 12.25
C VAL A 463 6.81 -20.59 11.92
N LEU A 464 7.82 -19.84 12.39
CA LEU A 464 9.24 -20.14 12.20
C LEU A 464 9.82 -20.92 13.39
N GLN A 465 9.43 -20.51 14.60
CA GLN A 465 9.85 -21.12 15.85
C GLN A 465 8.66 -21.12 16.79
N HIS A 466 8.54 -22.15 17.64
CA HIS A 466 7.47 -22.22 18.62
C HIS A 466 7.97 -22.74 19.96
N GLY A 467 7.24 -22.39 21.02
CA GLY A 467 7.46 -22.84 22.38
C GLY A 467 6.14 -23.04 23.10
N GLN A 468 6.22 -23.33 24.39
CA GLN A 468 5.07 -23.32 25.29
C GLN A 468 5.25 -22.23 26.33
N PHE A 469 4.16 -21.52 26.60
CA PHE A 469 4.10 -20.50 27.65
C PHE A 469 2.76 -20.64 28.36
N ASP A 470 2.80 -20.86 29.68
CA ASP A 470 1.61 -21.06 30.53
C ASP A 470 0.55 -22.04 29.95
N GLY A 471 1.03 -23.10 29.31
CA GLY A 471 0.20 -24.20 28.79
C GLY A 471 -0.39 -24.00 27.40
N TYR A 472 -0.20 -22.84 26.76
CA TYR A 472 -0.54 -22.62 25.35
C TYR A 472 0.73 -22.45 24.50
N THR A 473 0.60 -22.60 23.18
CA THR A 473 1.73 -22.44 22.26
C THR A 473 1.95 -20.97 21.97
N VAL A 474 3.21 -20.57 21.95
CA VAL A 474 3.65 -19.27 21.45
C VAL A 474 4.61 -19.51 20.31
N GLY A 475 4.74 -18.55 19.39
CA GLY A 475 5.73 -18.69 18.33
C GLY A 475 6.16 -17.39 17.69
N LYS A 476 7.38 -17.42 17.17
CA LYS A 476 7.89 -16.42 16.25
C LYS A 476 7.33 -16.70 14.88
N MET A 477 6.78 -15.66 14.27
CA MET A 477 6.12 -15.78 12.98
C MET A 477 6.71 -14.84 11.94
N GLU A 478 6.63 -15.28 10.70
CA GLU A 478 6.90 -14.49 9.51
C GLU A 478 5.55 -14.17 8.85
N ARG A 479 5.29 -12.88 8.59
CA ARG A 479 4.08 -12.48 7.89
C ARG A 479 4.14 -12.92 6.44
N ILE A 480 3.04 -13.46 5.92
CA ILE A 480 2.87 -13.80 4.51
C ILE A 480 1.83 -12.86 3.93
N ASP A 481 2.17 -12.25 2.81
CA ASP A 481 1.26 -11.39 2.08
C ASP A 481 1.26 -11.77 0.59
N ASP A 482 0.51 -11.02 -0.19
CA ASP A 482 0.32 -11.28 -1.61
C ASP A 482 1.50 -10.74 -2.45
N VAL A 483 1.72 -11.32 -3.63
CA VAL A 483 2.69 -10.79 -4.59
C VAL A 483 2.30 -9.37 -5.04
N SER A 484 3.25 -8.63 -5.59
CA SER A 484 2.97 -7.28 -6.09
C SER A 484 1.96 -7.30 -7.24
N LEU A 485 1.23 -6.19 -7.41
CA LEU A 485 0.31 -6.05 -8.53
C LEU A 485 1.04 -6.17 -9.87
N GLU A 486 2.28 -5.66 -9.97
CA GLU A 486 3.12 -5.83 -11.16
C GLU A 486 3.40 -7.31 -11.47
N GLU A 487 3.77 -8.10 -10.45
CA GLU A 487 3.99 -9.54 -10.60
C GLU A 487 2.69 -10.27 -10.96
N GLU A 488 1.57 -9.91 -10.34
CA GLU A 488 0.24 -10.47 -10.63
C GLU A 488 -0.19 -10.23 -12.09
N GLU A 489 0.00 -8.99 -12.56
CA GLU A 489 -0.26 -8.58 -13.94
C GLU A 489 0.68 -9.31 -14.92
N SER A 490 1.96 -9.49 -14.56
CA SER A 490 2.92 -10.25 -15.37
C SER A 490 2.56 -11.73 -15.46
N MET A 491 2.10 -12.35 -14.37
CA MET A 491 1.66 -13.75 -14.37
C MET A 491 0.42 -13.95 -15.25
N GLU A 492 -0.58 -13.06 -15.14
CA GLU A 492 -1.75 -13.10 -16.02
C GLU A 492 -1.36 -12.96 -17.50
N ALA A 493 -0.50 -11.98 -17.82
CA ALA A 493 -0.06 -11.74 -19.19
C ALA A 493 0.70 -12.94 -19.78
N ALA A 494 1.53 -13.62 -18.98
CA ALA A 494 2.29 -14.78 -19.41
C ALA A 494 1.37 -15.98 -19.73
N GLU A 495 0.37 -16.23 -18.88
CA GLU A 495 -0.54 -17.38 -19.03
C GLU A 495 -1.60 -17.17 -20.11
N VAL A 496 -2.18 -15.97 -20.20
CA VAL A 496 -3.21 -15.64 -21.19
C VAL A 496 -2.58 -15.34 -22.57
N GLY A 497 -1.36 -14.81 -22.60
CA GLY A 497 -0.65 -14.44 -23.82
C GLY A 497 -0.17 -15.61 -24.69
N HIS A 498 -0.14 -16.83 -24.16
CA HIS A 498 0.31 -18.02 -24.91
C HIS A 498 -0.64 -18.44 -26.05
N ASP A 499 -1.91 -18.01 -26.05
CA ASP A 499 -2.88 -18.43 -27.08
C ASP A 499 -2.95 -17.47 -28.30
N ALA A 500 -2.45 -16.23 -28.17
CA ALA A 500 -2.39 -15.29 -29.29
C ALA A 500 -1.28 -15.62 -30.31
N GLY A 501 -0.28 -16.40 -29.91
CA GLY A 501 0.88 -16.76 -30.74
C GLY A 501 0.71 -18.01 -31.60
N MET A 502 -0.18 -18.94 -31.24
CA MET A 502 -0.35 -20.21 -31.98
C MET A 502 -1.41 -20.15 -33.10
N GLN A 503 -2.35 -19.19 -33.08
CA GLN A 503 -3.32 -19.02 -34.17
C GLN A 503 -2.74 -18.26 -35.38
N ALA A 504 -1.63 -17.54 -35.23
CA ALA A 504 -0.97 -16.84 -36.34
C ALA A 504 -0.12 -17.76 -37.25
N THR A 505 0.17 -18.99 -36.80
CA THR A 505 1.03 -19.94 -37.52
C THR A 505 0.27 -20.98 -38.34
N GLU A 506 -1.03 -21.18 -38.11
CA GLU A 506 -1.85 -22.13 -38.88
C GLU A 506 -2.61 -21.49 -40.06
N ASP A 507 -2.86 -20.18 -40.03
CA ASP A 507 -3.44 -19.43 -41.15
C ASP A 507 -2.43 -19.11 -42.29
N ASN A 508 -1.16 -19.45 -42.12
CA ASN A 508 -0.09 -19.19 -43.11
C ASN A 508 0.44 -20.45 -43.84
N LEU A 509 -0.20 -21.61 -43.68
CA LEU A 509 0.22 -22.85 -44.37
C LEU A 509 -0.82 -23.42 -45.35
N ASN A 510 -1.82 -22.65 -45.75
CA ASN A 510 -2.70 -23.00 -46.87
C ASN A 510 -2.95 -21.77 -47.76
N GLY A 511 -2.06 -21.54 -48.73
CA GLY A 511 -2.14 -20.44 -49.69
C GLY A 511 -1.10 -20.56 -50.81
N ASP A 512 -1.24 -21.62 -51.60
CA ASP A 512 -0.78 -21.86 -52.98
C ASP A 512 0.59 -21.35 -53.49
N HIS A 513 1.39 -22.33 -53.88
CA HIS A 513 2.45 -22.22 -54.88
C HIS A 513 1.82 -22.16 -56.27
N ASP A 514 1.99 -21.06 -57.00
CA ASP A 514 2.35 -21.11 -58.43
C ASP A 514 2.79 -19.73 -58.95
N ILE A 515 4.05 -19.67 -59.41
CA ILE A 515 4.63 -18.53 -60.13
C ILE A 515 5.19 -19.04 -61.45
N ARG A 516 4.61 -18.56 -62.56
CA ARG A 516 5.20 -18.18 -63.87
C ARG A 516 4.11 -18.34 -64.95
N THR A 517 3.93 -17.45 -65.91
CA THR A 517 4.89 -16.63 -66.67
C THR A 517 4.12 -15.58 -67.48
N GLN A 518 4.75 -14.42 -67.67
CA GLN A 518 4.82 -13.63 -68.92
C GLN A 518 3.57 -13.06 -69.60
N ASP A 519 3.74 -11.76 -69.89
CA ASP A 519 3.52 -11.09 -71.17
C ASP A 519 2.26 -10.25 -71.42
N THR A 520 2.60 -9.00 -71.75
CA THR A 520 2.02 -8.12 -72.77
C THR A 520 0.71 -7.38 -72.49
N ASP A 521 0.91 -6.06 -72.49
CA ASP A 521 0.18 -5.06 -73.26
C ASP A 521 -1.29 -4.71 -72.95
N ASN A 522 -1.43 -3.38 -72.97
CA ASN A 522 -2.47 -2.63 -73.65
C ASN A 522 -3.74 -2.22 -72.88
N ASN A 523 -3.76 -0.90 -72.67
CA ASN A 523 -4.74 0.03 -73.22
C ASN A 523 -6.11 0.14 -72.52
N ARG A 524 -6.31 1.37 -72.02
CA ARG A 524 -7.36 2.32 -72.42
C ARG A 524 -8.82 2.07 -71.99
N HIS A 525 -9.35 3.18 -71.44
CA HIS A 525 -10.71 3.71 -71.50
C HIS A 525 -11.63 3.42 -70.30
N GLY A 526 -11.87 4.48 -69.51
CA GLY A 526 -13.13 4.63 -68.77
C GLY A 526 -14.27 5.07 -69.72
N PRO A 527 -15.28 5.81 -69.25
CA PRO A 527 -15.90 5.92 -67.93
C PRO A 527 -17.44 5.74 -68.03
N HIS A 528 -18.20 6.18 -67.02
CA HIS A 528 -19.67 6.42 -67.01
C HIS A 528 -20.61 5.21 -66.80
N VAL A 529 -21.82 5.29 -66.22
CA VAL A 529 -22.55 6.15 -65.25
C VAL A 529 -24.00 5.60 -65.22
N HIS A 530 -24.73 5.75 -64.10
CA HIS A 530 -26.18 5.51 -63.89
C HIS A 530 -26.69 4.05 -63.97
N GLY A 531 -27.67 3.56 -63.21
CA GLY A 531 -28.56 4.13 -62.20
C GLY A 531 -29.71 3.13 -61.90
N ASN A 532 -30.27 3.26 -60.69
CA ASN A 532 -31.62 2.89 -60.26
C ASN A 532 -32.06 1.42 -59.96
N SER A 533 -32.35 1.24 -58.66
CA SER A 533 -33.56 0.71 -58.03
C SER A 533 -33.97 -0.75 -58.22
N SER A 534 -33.93 -1.52 -57.11
CA SER A 534 -35.04 -2.35 -56.59
C SER A 534 -34.72 -2.86 -55.16
N ARG A 535 -35.58 -2.52 -54.19
CA ARG A 535 -35.79 -3.24 -52.91
C ARG A 535 -36.92 -4.28 -53.13
N PRO A 536 -37.21 -5.25 -52.23
CA PRO A 536 -36.65 -5.53 -50.90
C PRO A 536 -36.26 -7.02 -50.69
N GLY A 537 -35.44 -7.32 -49.67
CA GLY A 537 -35.18 -8.72 -49.32
C GLY A 537 -34.27 -8.92 -48.12
N SER A 538 -34.90 -9.22 -46.98
CA SER A 538 -34.38 -10.00 -45.85
C SER A 538 -33.08 -9.55 -45.15
N SER A 539 -33.28 -9.03 -43.94
CA SER A 539 -32.34 -9.03 -42.83
C SER A 539 -31.39 -10.24 -42.81
N ARG A 540 -30.09 -9.98 -42.94
CA ARG A 540 -29.01 -10.72 -42.27
C ARG A 540 -28.02 -9.73 -41.66
N ARG A 541 -28.50 -8.99 -40.67
CA ARG A 541 -27.66 -8.47 -39.59
C ARG A 541 -27.61 -9.57 -38.52
N SER A 542 -26.74 -10.54 -38.71
CA SER A 542 -26.33 -11.46 -37.64
C SER A 542 -25.08 -12.19 -38.12
N MET A 543 -23.92 -11.75 -37.64
CA MET A 543 -22.83 -12.62 -37.17
C MET A 543 -21.66 -11.73 -36.74
N ARG A 544 -21.79 -11.08 -35.58
CA ARG A 544 -20.63 -10.58 -34.80
C ARG A 544 -20.95 -10.50 -33.30
N GLN A 545 -21.87 -11.36 -32.86
CA GLN A 545 -22.20 -11.59 -31.46
C GLN A 545 -22.12 -13.10 -31.21
N SER A 546 -20.92 -13.58 -30.88
CA SER A 546 -20.69 -14.86 -30.20
C SER A 546 -19.19 -15.03 -29.96
N ARG A 547 -18.60 -14.20 -29.07
CA ARG A 547 -17.58 -14.73 -28.17
C ARG A 547 -18.38 -15.32 -27.00
N GLU A 548 -18.93 -16.50 -27.22
CA GLU A 548 -19.52 -17.28 -26.15
C GLU A 548 -18.44 -17.51 -25.11
N THR A 549 -18.76 -17.18 -23.87
CA THR A 549 -17.97 -17.49 -22.69
C THR A 549 -17.96 -19.01 -22.59
N THR A 550 -16.90 -19.64 -23.07
CA THR A 550 -16.65 -21.07 -22.84
C THR A 550 -16.60 -21.27 -21.32
N THR A 551 -17.65 -21.87 -20.76
CA THR A 551 -17.61 -22.38 -19.39
C THR A 551 -16.49 -23.41 -19.31
N PRO A 552 -15.50 -23.25 -18.41
CA PRO A 552 -14.39 -24.18 -18.29
C PRO A 552 -14.94 -25.57 -17.93
N GLY A 553 -14.59 -26.57 -18.72
CA GLY A 553 -15.00 -27.96 -18.50
C GLY A 553 -13.96 -28.75 -17.71
N THR A 554 -12.71 -28.28 -17.68
CA THR A 554 -11.58 -28.92 -17.01
C THR A 554 -10.76 -27.91 -16.20
N VAL A 555 -9.95 -28.41 -15.25
CA VAL A 555 -9.05 -27.57 -14.45
C VAL A 555 -8.00 -26.88 -15.32
N ALA A 556 -7.58 -27.50 -16.43
CA ALA A 556 -6.62 -26.91 -17.38
C ALA A 556 -7.18 -25.67 -18.09
N ASP A 557 -8.50 -25.61 -18.30
CA ASP A 557 -9.15 -24.45 -18.91
C ASP A 557 -9.03 -23.20 -18.02
N LEU A 558 -8.86 -23.38 -16.70
CA LEU A 558 -8.71 -22.25 -15.77
C LEU A 558 -7.39 -21.50 -15.96
N ASP A 559 -6.35 -22.16 -16.45
CA ASP A 559 -5.03 -21.55 -16.63
C ASP A 559 -5.01 -20.51 -17.75
N THR A 560 -5.84 -20.69 -18.79
CA THR A 560 -5.92 -19.78 -19.94
C THR A 560 -6.94 -18.65 -19.74
N MET A 561 -7.78 -18.73 -18.71
CA MET A 561 -8.78 -17.70 -18.41
C MET A 561 -8.15 -16.46 -17.78
N THR A 562 -8.54 -15.27 -18.23
CA THR A 562 -8.17 -14.01 -17.53
C THR A 562 -8.67 -13.98 -16.09
N THR A 563 -8.03 -13.20 -15.22
CA THR A 563 -8.41 -13.12 -13.80
C THR A 563 -9.85 -12.61 -13.63
N GLN A 564 -10.28 -11.68 -14.50
CA GLN A 564 -11.66 -11.21 -14.54
C GLN A 564 -12.62 -12.29 -15.06
N SER A 565 -12.21 -13.13 -16.00
CA SER A 565 -13.00 -14.29 -16.45
C SER A 565 -13.15 -15.33 -15.34
N LEU A 566 -12.07 -15.64 -14.61
CA LEU A 566 -12.11 -16.52 -13.44
C LEU A 566 -13.07 -15.98 -12.37
N MET A 567 -12.98 -14.68 -12.07
CA MET A 567 -13.89 -14.03 -11.13
C MET A 567 -15.35 -14.11 -11.58
N ARG A 568 -15.65 -13.80 -12.85
CA ARG A 568 -17.03 -13.90 -13.40
C ARG A 568 -17.56 -15.33 -13.40
N PHE A 569 -16.71 -16.31 -13.69
CA PHE A 569 -17.08 -17.72 -13.61
C PHE A 569 -17.49 -18.09 -12.19
N ALA A 570 -16.67 -17.71 -11.20
CA ALA A 570 -16.90 -18.00 -9.81
C ALA A 570 -18.13 -17.27 -9.23
N THR A 571 -18.30 -15.97 -9.50
CA THR A 571 -19.49 -15.23 -9.04
C THR A 571 -20.76 -15.69 -9.76
N GLY A 572 -20.66 -16.06 -11.04
CA GLY A 572 -21.76 -16.66 -11.79
C GLY A 572 -22.23 -17.99 -11.18
N PHE A 573 -21.31 -18.83 -10.70
CA PHE A 573 -21.66 -20.04 -9.95
C PHE A 573 -22.40 -19.72 -8.65
N VAL A 574 -21.90 -18.77 -7.85
CA VAL A 574 -22.56 -18.34 -6.60
C VAL A 574 -23.97 -17.82 -6.87
N ALA A 575 -24.17 -17.04 -7.93
CA ALA A 575 -25.50 -16.55 -8.32
C ALA A 575 -26.47 -17.71 -8.63
N ARG A 576 -26.05 -18.69 -9.43
CA ARG A 576 -26.86 -19.90 -9.72
C ARG A 576 -27.20 -20.68 -8.44
N MET A 577 -26.23 -20.86 -7.56
CA MET A 577 -26.44 -21.58 -6.30
C MET A 577 -27.36 -20.83 -5.34
N ARG A 578 -27.34 -19.49 -5.35
CA ARG A 578 -28.30 -18.66 -4.61
C ARG A 578 -29.73 -18.84 -5.12
N GLU A 579 -29.93 -18.87 -6.44
CA GLU A 579 -31.24 -19.14 -7.06
C GLU A 579 -31.77 -20.53 -6.66
N GLN A 580 -30.88 -21.50 -6.49
CA GLN A 580 -31.22 -22.85 -6.03
C GLN A 580 -31.40 -22.96 -4.51
N SER A 581 -31.22 -21.87 -3.76
CA SER A 581 -31.38 -21.81 -2.29
C SER A 581 -30.54 -22.85 -1.52
N VAL A 582 -29.29 -23.03 -1.94
CA VAL A 582 -28.39 -24.00 -1.29
C VAL A 582 -28.16 -23.68 0.20
N PRO A 583 -28.03 -24.70 1.08
CA PRO A 583 -27.94 -24.49 2.53
C PRO A 583 -26.78 -23.61 3.01
N TRP A 584 -25.69 -23.55 2.24
CA TRP A 584 -24.50 -22.78 2.59
C TRP A 584 -24.55 -21.29 2.15
N LEU A 585 -25.61 -20.89 1.43
CA LEU A 585 -25.91 -19.49 1.04
C LEU A 585 -27.21 -18.96 1.66
N THR A 586 -27.56 -19.43 2.85
CA THR A 586 -28.73 -18.92 3.58
C THR A 586 -28.53 -17.48 4.04
N GLU A 587 -29.62 -16.74 4.26
CA GLU A 587 -29.59 -15.37 4.79
C GLU A 587 -28.78 -15.26 6.09
N ARG A 588 -28.80 -16.31 6.93
CA ARG A 588 -27.97 -16.40 8.13
C ARG A 588 -26.47 -16.41 7.83
N MET A 589 -26.04 -17.17 6.81
CA MET A 589 -24.63 -17.23 6.40
C MET A 589 -24.18 -15.88 5.82
N LEU A 590 -25.04 -15.25 5.01
CA LEU A 590 -24.81 -13.91 4.46
C LEU A 590 -24.80 -12.83 5.55
N GLY A 591 -25.61 -12.98 6.59
CA GLY A 591 -25.59 -12.11 7.76
C GLY A 591 -24.28 -12.19 8.56
N ILE A 592 -23.56 -13.31 8.47
CA ILE A 592 -22.25 -13.50 9.12
C ILE A 592 -21.12 -12.98 8.24
N TYR A 593 -21.03 -13.45 6.99
CA TYR A 593 -19.87 -13.21 6.12
C TYR A 593 -20.06 -12.04 5.15
N GLY A 594 -21.25 -11.48 5.07
CA GLY A 594 -21.64 -10.49 4.07
C GLY A 594 -22.05 -11.12 2.73
N GLU A 595 -22.51 -10.26 1.83
CA GLU A 595 -22.81 -10.62 0.44
C GLU A 595 -21.55 -11.01 -0.33
N CYS A 596 -21.74 -11.71 -1.47
CA CYS A 596 -20.66 -12.14 -2.36
C CYS A 596 -19.78 -10.94 -2.76
N PRO A 597 -18.46 -10.93 -2.44
CA PRO A 597 -17.59 -9.83 -2.78
C PRO A 597 -17.27 -9.76 -4.28
N ASP A 598 -17.19 -8.54 -4.81
CA ASP A 598 -16.73 -8.29 -6.19
C ASP A 598 -15.20 -8.16 -6.33
N ASP A 599 -14.47 -8.15 -5.20
CA ASP A 599 -13.00 -8.03 -5.17
C ASP A 599 -12.35 -9.42 -5.27
N PRO A 600 -11.58 -9.73 -6.34
CA PRO A 600 -10.88 -11.01 -6.50
C PRO A 600 -9.92 -11.36 -5.36
N ALA A 601 -9.38 -10.38 -4.64
CA ALA A 601 -8.49 -10.64 -3.50
C ALA A 601 -9.25 -11.14 -2.26
N VAL A 602 -10.52 -10.76 -2.13
CA VAL A 602 -11.38 -11.07 -0.97
C VAL A 602 -12.24 -12.30 -1.24
N PHE A 603 -12.74 -12.43 -2.47
CA PHE A 603 -13.66 -13.49 -2.87
C PHE A 603 -13.19 -14.90 -2.47
N PRO A 604 -11.93 -15.34 -2.70
CA PRO A 604 -11.49 -16.69 -2.33
C PRO A 604 -11.63 -16.99 -0.84
N TRP A 605 -11.39 -16.01 0.02
CA TRP A 605 -11.53 -16.16 1.48
C TRP A 605 -12.99 -16.29 1.89
N TRP A 606 -13.85 -15.45 1.31
CA TRP A 606 -15.29 -15.51 1.52
C TRP A 606 -15.88 -16.83 1.00
N PHE A 607 -15.46 -17.26 -0.19
CA PHE A 607 -15.93 -18.50 -0.81
C PHE A 607 -15.51 -19.72 0.00
N ALA A 608 -14.25 -19.78 0.46
CA ALA A 608 -13.80 -20.86 1.34
C ALA A 608 -14.49 -20.86 2.72
N SER A 609 -14.92 -19.70 3.21
CA SER A 609 -15.63 -19.59 4.49
C SER A 609 -17.09 -20.04 4.40
N THR A 610 -17.72 -19.84 3.24
CA THR A 610 -19.11 -20.22 2.99
C THR A 610 -19.25 -21.66 2.49
N LEU A 611 -18.32 -22.13 1.65
CA LEU A 611 -18.43 -23.42 0.97
C LEU A 611 -18.06 -24.61 1.88
N PRO A 612 -18.78 -25.75 1.82
CA PRO A 612 -18.52 -26.94 2.65
C PRO A 612 -17.38 -27.82 2.09
N VAL A 613 -16.21 -27.23 1.84
CA VAL A 613 -14.98 -27.94 1.43
C VAL A 613 -14.17 -28.41 2.65
N LYS A 614 -13.41 -29.49 2.52
CA LYS A 614 -12.53 -30.01 3.60
C LYS A 614 -11.47 -28.98 3.98
N ASP A 615 -11.21 -28.82 5.28
CA ASP A 615 -10.25 -27.84 5.81
C ASP A 615 -8.85 -27.93 5.20
N LEU A 616 -8.38 -29.13 4.84
CA LEU A 616 -7.06 -29.31 4.23
C LEU A 616 -6.98 -28.77 2.80
N GLU A 617 -8.08 -28.81 2.04
CA GLU A 617 -8.15 -28.18 0.72
C GLU A 617 -8.18 -26.67 0.85
N LYS A 618 -8.99 -26.17 1.80
CA LYS A 618 -9.06 -24.75 2.17
C LYS A 618 -7.72 -24.18 2.66
N TYR A 619 -6.94 -24.99 3.39
CA TYR A 619 -5.62 -24.62 3.90
C TYR A 619 -4.64 -24.24 2.78
N ARG A 620 -4.78 -24.81 1.58
CA ARG A 620 -3.93 -24.47 0.42
C ARG A 620 -3.99 -22.98 0.09
N LEU A 621 -5.16 -22.35 0.24
CA LEU A 621 -5.32 -20.92 0.00
C LEU A 621 -4.38 -20.07 0.87
N LEU A 622 -4.15 -20.45 2.14
CA LEU A 622 -3.25 -19.71 3.03
C LEU A 622 -1.81 -19.71 2.52
N GLY A 623 -1.40 -20.74 1.78
CA GLY A 623 -0.07 -20.85 1.17
C GLY A 623 0.10 -20.07 -0.12
N THR A 624 -0.99 -19.63 -0.75
CA THR A 624 -0.97 -18.99 -2.07
C THR A 624 -0.85 -17.47 -1.96
N SER A 625 0.19 -16.90 -2.56
CA SER A 625 0.45 -15.45 -2.58
C SER A 625 -0.18 -14.73 -3.79
N SER A 626 -0.49 -15.45 -4.86
CA SER A 626 -1.17 -14.93 -6.06
C SER A 626 -2.69 -14.89 -5.88
N VAL A 627 -3.31 -13.77 -6.27
CA VAL A 627 -4.77 -13.62 -6.22
C VAL A 627 -5.43 -14.51 -7.26
N ARG A 628 -4.87 -14.54 -8.46
CA ARG A 628 -5.29 -15.37 -9.59
C ARG A 628 -5.21 -16.86 -9.25
N ASP A 629 -4.13 -17.31 -8.62
CA ASP A 629 -4.01 -18.73 -8.24
C ASP A 629 -5.04 -19.12 -7.19
N ARG A 630 -5.36 -18.22 -6.25
CA ARG A 630 -6.47 -18.45 -5.31
C ARG A 630 -7.81 -18.57 -6.03
N LEU A 631 -8.06 -17.79 -7.07
CA LEU A 631 -9.24 -17.93 -7.90
C LEU A 631 -9.26 -19.24 -8.68
N LYS A 632 -8.13 -19.71 -9.21
CA LYS A 632 -8.03 -21.02 -9.87
C LYS A 632 -8.34 -22.17 -8.90
N ILE A 633 -7.88 -22.08 -7.65
CA ILE A 633 -8.25 -23.03 -6.59
C ILE A 633 -9.78 -23.01 -6.36
N CYS A 634 -10.40 -21.83 -6.31
CA CYS A 634 -11.86 -21.74 -6.18
C CYS A 634 -12.57 -22.33 -7.42
N GLY A 635 -12.05 -22.06 -8.61
CA GLY A 635 -12.57 -22.59 -9.87
C GLY A 635 -12.49 -24.12 -9.93
N SER A 636 -11.42 -24.73 -9.44
CA SER A 636 -11.30 -26.19 -9.41
C SER A 636 -12.32 -26.83 -8.46
N TRP A 637 -12.61 -26.20 -7.31
CA TRP A 637 -13.72 -26.63 -6.45
C TRP A 637 -15.07 -26.55 -7.14
N ILE A 638 -15.32 -25.48 -7.91
CA ILE A 638 -16.56 -25.33 -8.68
C ILE A 638 -16.70 -26.45 -9.70
N ILE A 639 -15.66 -26.74 -10.49
CA ILE A 639 -15.68 -27.82 -11.48
C ILE A 639 -15.90 -29.18 -10.81
N GLU A 640 -15.23 -29.45 -9.68
CA GLU A 640 -15.44 -30.69 -8.91
C GLU A 640 -16.89 -30.81 -8.42
N MET A 641 -17.49 -29.72 -7.94
CA MET A 641 -18.88 -29.72 -7.48
C MET A 641 -19.91 -29.84 -8.60
N GLU A 642 -19.64 -29.28 -9.78
CA GLU A 642 -20.55 -29.40 -10.93
C GLU A 642 -20.47 -30.79 -11.58
N THR A 643 -19.30 -31.45 -11.51
CA THR A 643 -19.11 -32.81 -12.01
C THR A 643 -19.68 -33.87 -11.06
N VAL A 644 -19.52 -33.67 -9.74
CA VAL A 644 -20.15 -34.49 -8.71
C VAL A 644 -21.55 -33.93 -8.44
N ARG A 645 -22.55 -34.29 -9.27
CA ARG A 645 -23.95 -33.88 -9.03
C ARG A 645 -24.34 -34.14 -7.56
N TRP A 646 -24.54 -33.06 -6.80
CA TRP A 646 -25.01 -33.08 -5.41
C TRP A 646 -26.51 -33.30 -5.31
#